data_AF-A0A8H3EFT2-F1
#
_entry.id   AF-A0A8H3EFT2-F1
#
_cell.length_a   1.000
_cell.length_b   1.000
_cell.length_c   1.000
_cell.angle_alpha   90.00
_cell.angle_beta   90.00
_cell.angle_gamma   90.00
#
_symmetry.space_group_name_H-M   'P 1'
#
loop_
_entity.id
_entity.type
_entity.pdbx_description
1 polymer ?
#
loop_
_entity_poly.entity_id
_entity_poly.type
_entity_poly.pdbx_seq_one_letter_code
_entity_poly.pdbx_strand_id
1 'polypeptide(L)'
;MEKASLSSISEPQESPVSSKKTPVIVKVVAILAPDDLDINSTKKGSRFVGSLPIQRPWIRQNHRHTERSPSMAPRSIEQTLAEAGRTGRPRRRIPMIDTSSNVCRTSSAPAKAPSAPTTVKSVEAGPTRPREIARGFEQRVSRLPPIPPRMPNVKLTLGHGKDGIRPTFQVNSSPRRKHPRLPRVPQRVEEKTSALASWATTAILGYQIMFQASFLVSRRTNLAHKLPGLWRWSSTAATSDTSNLPLHGVRVLDITRVLAGPYCTQILGDLGAEVIKIEHPTRGDDTRAWGPPFASYTKESGRKGPGESAYYLAVNRNKKSLGLNFQNPNGVAIIQELARDCDVFVENFVPGGLAKYQLDYASLSKINPRLIYASITGYGQTGPFSKRAGYDVMIEAEFGLMHITGSRDGPPVKVGVAITDLTTGLYCTNAVLAALLGRQKTGRGQHLDVALSDCQIASLTNLASSCLISKKPDTGRWGTAHPSIVPYQAFKTADGDILLGGGNDRLFGIMSEVLNQPDWPADERFASNAQRVKNRETLEEAIEQITRTKTTAEWLDAFEGSGMPYAAVNDVQDTLNHEHTRARGMVQTVSHPALGEIDLVNTPVKYSETQPRIRTPPPLLGQHTDEVLRELLGLKDDEIAKLRKDGIVA
;
A
#
# COMPACT_ATOMS: atom_id res chain seq x y z
N MET A 1 27.22 47.49 34.10
CA MET A 1 26.72 48.45 33.09
C MET A 1 25.97 47.63 32.04
N GLU A 2 24.75 47.95 31.61
CA GLU A 2 23.74 48.84 32.21
C GLU A 2 22.32 48.48 31.71
N LYS A 3 21.29 49.17 32.22
CA LYS A 3 19.84 49.06 31.94
C LYS A 3 19.51 49.60 30.52
N ALA A 4 18.30 49.58 29.95
CA ALA A 4 16.91 49.41 30.44
C ALA A 4 15.98 49.00 29.23
N SER A 5 14.92 48.19 29.36
CA SER A 5 13.49 48.50 29.71
C SER A 5 12.47 48.66 28.55
N LEU A 6 11.61 47.64 28.39
CA LEU A 6 10.13 47.63 28.21
C LEU A 6 9.37 48.78 27.48
N SER A 7 8.63 48.40 26.42
CA SER A 7 7.21 48.77 26.14
C SER A 7 6.68 47.93 24.95
N SER A 8 5.81 46.93 25.07
CA SER A 8 4.35 46.95 25.33
C SER A 8 3.47 47.53 24.20
N ILE A 9 2.65 46.70 23.53
CA ILE A 9 1.38 47.09 22.84
C ILE A 9 0.52 45.85 22.47
N SER A 10 -0.79 45.96 22.72
CA SER A 10 -1.97 45.15 22.28
C SER A 10 -1.90 43.62 22.09
N GLU A 11 -2.71 42.91 22.88
CA GLU A 11 -3.36 41.64 22.51
C GLU A 11 -4.52 41.88 21.51
N PRO A 12 -4.84 40.94 20.59
CA PRO A 12 -6.07 40.98 19.81
C PRO A 12 -7.26 40.38 20.58
N GLN A 13 -8.42 41.05 20.56
CA GLN A 13 -9.63 40.54 21.20
C GLN A 13 -10.30 39.42 20.39
N GLU A 14 -10.62 38.30 21.04
CA GLU A 14 -11.51 37.28 20.45
C GLU A 14 -12.97 37.78 20.42
N SER A 15 -13.67 37.51 19.31
CA SER A 15 -15.12 37.76 19.18
C SER A 15 -15.90 36.44 19.14
N PRO A 16 -17.01 36.30 19.90
CA PRO A 16 -17.66 34.99 20.09
C PRO A 16 -18.53 34.58 18.90
N VAL A 17 -18.06 33.61 18.10
CA VAL A 17 -18.84 33.02 17.01
C VAL A 17 -19.93 32.07 17.56
N SER A 18 -21.20 32.48 17.43
CA SER A 18 -22.38 31.71 17.86
C SER A 18 -22.52 30.37 17.10
N SER A 19 -22.41 29.25 17.82
CA SER A 19 -22.52 27.91 17.22
C SER A 19 -23.97 27.39 17.15
N LYS A 20 -24.64 27.59 16.01
CA LYS A 20 -25.95 26.96 15.72
C LYS A 20 -25.79 25.58 15.06
N LYS A 21 -25.55 24.54 15.87
CA LYS A 21 -25.56 23.15 15.39
C LYS A 21 -26.97 22.73 14.97
N THR A 22 -27.16 22.43 13.68
CA THR A 22 -28.39 21.85 13.13
C THR A 22 -28.14 20.37 12.80
N PRO A 23 -28.93 19.42 13.30
CA PRO A 23 -28.68 17.99 13.07
C PRO A 23 -29.10 17.58 11.64
N VAL A 24 -28.13 17.12 10.85
CA VAL A 24 -28.39 16.52 9.52
C VAL A 24 -28.66 15.02 9.69
N ILE A 25 -29.92 14.62 9.57
CA ILE A 25 -30.32 13.20 9.63
C ILE A 25 -30.12 12.57 8.25
N VAL A 26 -29.03 11.84 8.06
CA VAL A 26 -28.79 11.03 6.85
C VAL A 26 -29.58 9.73 6.93
N LYS A 27 -30.72 9.66 6.21
CA LYS A 27 -31.44 8.40 6.00
C LYS A 27 -30.73 7.56 4.93
N VAL A 28 -30.00 6.53 5.35
CA VAL A 28 -29.55 5.46 4.44
C VAL A 28 -30.75 4.60 4.07
N VAL A 29 -31.10 4.54 2.79
CA VAL A 29 -32.13 3.63 2.27
C VAL A 29 -31.42 2.38 1.75
N ALA A 30 -31.47 1.30 2.55
CA ALA A 30 -31.04 -0.01 2.09
C ALA A 30 -32.11 -0.61 1.15
N ILE A 31 -31.73 -0.93 -0.08
CA ILE A 31 -32.58 -1.68 -1.01
C ILE A 31 -32.25 -3.16 -0.82
N LEU A 32 -33.15 -3.88 -0.16
CA LEU A 32 -33.16 -5.35 -0.16
C LEU A 32 -34.01 -5.84 -1.32
N ALA A 33 -33.50 -6.80 -2.08
CA ALA A 33 -34.28 -7.65 -2.97
C ALA A 33 -34.46 -9.03 -2.28
N PRO A 34 -35.62 -9.69 -2.43
CA PRO A 34 -35.90 -10.94 -1.73
C PRO A 34 -35.30 -12.16 -2.44
N ASP A 35 -34.86 -13.13 -1.64
CA ASP A 35 -34.73 -14.52 -2.06
C ASP A 35 -36.12 -15.18 -2.10
N ASP A 36 -36.35 -16.07 -3.07
CA ASP A 36 -37.20 -17.25 -2.86
C ASP A 36 -37.05 -18.26 -4.01
N LEU A 37 -36.59 -19.48 -3.69
CA LEU A 37 -37.21 -20.76 -4.08
C LEU A 37 -36.33 -21.95 -3.67
N ASP A 38 -36.77 -22.68 -2.63
CA ASP A 38 -36.25 -23.99 -2.24
C ASP A 38 -36.88 -25.11 -3.09
N ILE A 39 -36.14 -26.21 -3.30
CA ILE A 39 -36.70 -27.55 -3.52
C ILE A 39 -35.62 -28.60 -3.22
N ASN A 40 -35.98 -29.59 -2.41
CA ASN A 40 -35.09 -30.66 -1.96
C ASN A 40 -35.18 -31.92 -2.86
N SER A 41 -34.07 -32.69 -2.92
CA SER A 41 -33.99 -34.13 -2.57
C SER A 41 -33.25 -35.12 -3.51
N THR A 42 -32.31 -35.83 -2.89
CA THR A 42 -31.99 -37.29 -3.02
C THR A 42 -31.35 -37.94 -4.27
N LYS A 43 -30.07 -38.31 -4.04
CA LYS A 43 -29.50 -39.69 -4.06
C LYS A 43 -29.11 -40.40 -5.37
N LYS A 44 -28.05 -41.22 -5.19
CA LYS A 44 -27.46 -42.27 -6.05
C LYS A 44 -26.73 -41.76 -7.31
N GLY A 45 -25.72 -42.54 -7.71
CA GLY A 45 -24.90 -42.31 -8.90
C GLY A 45 -24.28 -43.63 -9.39
N SER A 46 -23.60 -43.59 -10.53
CA SER A 46 -23.04 -44.77 -11.20
C SER A 46 -21.87 -44.39 -12.12
N ARG A 47 -20.94 -45.33 -12.35
CA ARG A 47 -19.79 -45.18 -13.26
C ARG A 47 -20.19 -45.43 -14.72
N PHE A 48 -19.66 -44.62 -15.65
CA PHE A 48 -19.24 -44.96 -17.03
C PHE A 48 -18.22 -43.87 -17.41
N VAL A 49 -17.02 -44.09 -17.98
CA VAL A 49 -16.49 -45.05 -18.97
C VAL A 49 -16.98 -44.76 -20.41
N GLY A 50 -16.09 -44.17 -21.21
CA GLY A 50 -16.21 -43.89 -22.65
C GLY A 50 -14.92 -43.24 -23.17
N SER A 51 -14.42 -43.60 -24.35
CA SER A 51 -13.04 -43.30 -24.74
C SER A 51 -12.75 -43.26 -26.26
N LEU A 52 -11.81 -42.37 -26.65
CA LEU A 52 -11.05 -42.36 -27.93
C LEU A 52 -11.84 -42.08 -29.23
N PRO A 53 -11.21 -41.85 -30.41
CA PRO A 53 -9.77 -41.67 -30.75
C PRO A 53 -9.42 -40.22 -31.22
N ILE A 54 -8.20 -39.69 -31.05
CA ILE A 54 -6.90 -39.94 -31.75
C ILE A 54 -6.94 -39.74 -33.29
N GLN A 55 -6.22 -38.72 -33.78
CA GLN A 55 -5.35 -38.82 -34.97
C GLN A 55 -4.10 -37.90 -34.86
N ARG A 56 -2.94 -38.48 -35.21
CA ARG A 56 -1.65 -37.85 -35.62
C ARG A 56 -0.82 -38.94 -36.28
N PRO A 57 0.04 -38.62 -37.27
CA PRO A 57 1.32 -39.33 -37.31
C PRO A 57 2.57 -38.51 -37.73
N TRP A 58 3.64 -38.69 -36.94
CA TRP A 58 5.06 -38.95 -37.32
C TRP A 58 5.82 -37.93 -38.22
N ILE A 59 7.12 -37.68 -38.02
CA ILE A 59 8.28 -38.58 -38.28
C ILE A 59 9.37 -38.53 -37.18
N ARG A 60 10.34 -39.47 -37.24
CA ARG A 60 11.44 -39.76 -36.28
C ARG A 60 12.83 -39.35 -36.79
N GLN A 61 13.76 -39.07 -35.87
CA GLN A 61 14.99 -39.86 -35.59
C GLN A 61 15.60 -39.36 -34.26
N ASN A 62 15.84 -40.12 -33.19
CA ASN A 62 16.60 -41.37 -32.91
C ASN A 62 18.12 -41.20 -32.72
N HIS A 63 18.58 -41.34 -31.46
CA HIS A 63 19.67 -42.27 -31.09
C HIS A 63 19.56 -42.67 -29.59
N ARG A 64 20.02 -43.89 -29.27
CA ARG A 64 20.27 -44.46 -27.92
C ARG A 64 21.66 -45.12 -27.97
N HIS A 65 22.46 -45.23 -26.91
CA HIS A 65 22.48 -46.23 -25.81
C HIS A 65 23.75 -45.90 -24.95
N THR A 66 24.06 -46.39 -23.73
CA THR A 66 23.51 -47.43 -22.82
C THR A 66 23.91 -47.14 -21.35
N GLU A 67 23.18 -47.75 -20.40
CA GLU A 67 23.56 -48.43 -19.13
C GLU A 67 25.06 -48.45 -18.65
N ARG A 68 25.44 -48.57 -17.35
CA ARG A 68 24.75 -48.93 -16.08
C ARG A 68 25.56 -48.44 -14.83
N SER A 69 25.01 -48.56 -13.61
CA SER A 69 25.64 -48.24 -12.29
C SER A 69 26.16 -49.52 -11.56
N PRO A 70 26.62 -49.55 -10.27
CA PRO A 70 26.81 -48.49 -9.23
C PRO A 70 28.06 -48.62 -8.28
N SER A 71 28.13 -47.70 -7.29
CA SER A 71 28.49 -47.92 -5.85
C SER A 71 29.84 -47.46 -5.23
N MET A 72 29.74 -47.24 -3.92
CA MET A 72 30.75 -47.09 -2.84
C MET A 72 31.63 -45.83 -2.69
N ALA A 73 31.65 -45.38 -1.42
CA ALA A 73 32.62 -44.56 -0.70
C ALA A 73 32.80 -45.25 0.69
N PRO A 74 33.56 -44.74 1.70
CA PRO A 74 34.46 -43.57 1.74
C PRO A 74 35.87 -43.91 2.33
N ARG A 75 36.74 -42.91 2.53
CA ARG A 75 37.65 -42.81 3.70
C ARG A 75 38.35 -41.44 3.83
N SER A 76 38.93 -41.21 5.00
CA SER A 76 39.55 -39.97 5.51
C SER A 76 41.02 -40.18 5.90
N ILE A 77 41.82 -39.11 5.94
CA ILE A 77 43.15 -39.06 6.59
C ILE A 77 43.33 -37.72 7.31
N GLU A 78 44.05 -37.72 8.44
CA GLU A 78 44.39 -36.56 9.27
C GLU A 78 45.92 -36.33 9.38
N GLN A 79 46.29 -35.07 9.68
CA GLN A 79 47.43 -34.58 10.50
C GLN A 79 48.84 -35.24 10.48
N THR A 80 49.89 -34.41 10.40
CA THR A 80 51.23 -34.65 11.02
C THR A 80 51.96 -33.33 11.35
N LEU A 81 53.00 -33.38 12.21
CA LEU A 81 53.62 -32.26 12.96
C LEU A 81 55.18 -32.43 13.06
N ALA A 82 56.04 -31.45 13.37
CA ALA A 82 55.97 -29.96 13.34
C ALA A 82 57.38 -29.30 13.62
N GLU A 83 57.44 -27.96 13.50
CA GLU A 83 58.39 -26.98 14.12
C GLU A 83 59.93 -26.99 13.93
N ALA A 84 60.44 -25.82 13.48
CA ALA A 84 61.67 -25.14 13.93
C ALA A 84 61.66 -23.64 13.49
N GLY A 85 62.32 -22.66 14.12
CA GLY A 85 62.99 -22.68 15.44
C GLY A 85 63.85 -21.43 15.78
N ARG A 86 63.24 -20.32 16.24
CA ARG A 86 63.90 -19.07 16.76
C ARG A 86 64.56 -18.17 15.67
N THR A 87 64.88 -16.87 15.84
CA THR A 87 64.86 -15.88 16.96
C THR A 87 64.32 -14.50 16.48
N GLY A 88 64.06 -13.53 17.39
CA GLY A 88 64.04 -12.09 17.05
C GLY A 88 62.80 -11.26 17.47
N ARG A 89 63.00 -10.26 18.34
CA ARG A 89 62.04 -9.21 18.79
C ARG A 89 62.85 -8.05 19.41
N PRO A 90 62.28 -6.86 19.72
CA PRO A 90 61.16 -6.14 19.07
C PRO A 90 61.41 -4.61 18.93
N ARG A 91 60.53 -3.88 18.20
CA ARG A 91 59.84 -2.62 18.62
C ARG A 91 59.35 -1.81 17.40
N ARG A 92 58.14 -1.23 17.52
CA ARG A 92 57.65 -0.11 16.69
C ARG A 92 57.51 1.13 17.56
N ARG A 93 57.65 2.32 16.96
CA ARG A 93 57.07 3.58 17.45
C ARG A 93 56.15 4.17 16.36
N ILE A 94 55.17 4.93 16.81
CA ILE A 94 54.27 5.83 16.05
C ILE A 94 54.88 7.28 16.13
N PRO A 95 54.40 8.38 15.50
CA PRO A 95 53.04 8.65 14.97
C PRO A 95 52.88 9.48 13.64
N MET A 96 51.63 9.51 13.13
CA MET A 96 50.81 10.62 12.54
C MET A 96 51.33 11.70 11.52
N ILE A 97 50.34 12.30 10.82
CA ILE A 97 50.27 13.70 10.27
C ILE A 97 51.08 13.96 8.97
N ASP A 98 50.61 14.69 7.93
CA ASP A 98 49.28 15.29 7.61
C ASP A 98 49.14 15.78 6.12
N THR A 99 47.94 16.23 5.72
CA THR A 99 47.59 17.24 4.69
C THR A 99 47.90 17.09 3.17
N SER A 100 47.03 17.77 2.39
CA SER A 100 47.22 18.33 1.02
C SER A 100 47.33 17.34 -0.16
N SER A 101 46.66 17.46 -1.34
CA SER A 101 45.82 18.45 -2.06
C SER A 101 46.46 19.02 -3.34
N ASN A 102 45.64 19.14 -4.39
CA ASN A 102 45.84 19.85 -5.67
C ASN A 102 46.55 19.16 -6.86
N VAL A 103 45.72 18.89 -7.87
CA VAL A 103 45.81 19.39 -9.28
C VAL A 103 47.16 19.35 -10.01
N CYS A 104 47.15 18.70 -11.18
CA CYS A 104 47.83 19.24 -12.36
C CYS A 104 47.02 18.97 -13.64
N ARG A 105 47.11 19.87 -14.64
CA ARG A 105 46.56 19.72 -16.00
C ARG A 105 47.72 19.49 -16.99
N THR A 106 47.48 18.75 -18.07
CA THR A 106 48.23 18.90 -19.33
C THR A 106 47.29 18.83 -20.53
N SER A 107 47.67 19.43 -21.66
CA SER A 107 46.80 19.61 -22.83
C SER A 107 47.58 19.92 -24.11
N SER A 108 47.30 19.20 -25.21
CA SER A 108 47.57 19.63 -26.60
C SER A 108 46.97 18.64 -27.61
N ALA A 109 46.79 19.05 -28.88
CA ALA A 109 46.12 18.29 -29.95
C ALA A 109 46.84 18.52 -31.33
N PRO A 110 46.20 18.43 -32.52
CA PRO A 110 45.97 17.18 -33.27
C PRO A 110 46.45 17.20 -34.75
N ALA A 111 46.39 16.04 -35.45
CA ALA A 111 46.55 15.90 -36.92
C ALA A 111 45.69 14.70 -37.42
N LYS A 112 44.69 14.90 -38.30
CA LYS A 112 44.69 14.93 -39.80
C LYS A 112 44.59 13.55 -40.50
N ALA A 113 43.87 13.52 -41.63
CA ALA A 113 43.51 12.32 -42.41
C ALA A 113 43.82 12.50 -43.92
N PRO A 114 43.71 11.43 -44.75
CA PRO A 114 43.63 11.58 -46.21
C PRO A 114 42.54 10.74 -46.95
N SER A 115 41.80 11.42 -47.84
CA SER A 115 41.29 11.02 -49.19
C SER A 115 40.77 9.61 -49.56
N ALA A 116 39.62 9.58 -50.27
CA ALA A 116 39.22 8.54 -51.24
C ALA A 116 39.54 8.97 -52.69
N PRO A 117 39.40 8.11 -53.74
CA PRO A 117 38.21 8.12 -54.64
C PRO A 117 37.96 6.71 -55.33
N THR A 118 37.17 6.41 -56.38
CA THR A 118 36.22 7.12 -57.31
C THR A 118 35.26 6.12 -58.03
N THR A 119 33.95 6.43 -58.16
CA THR A 119 32.99 5.93 -59.21
C THR A 119 32.71 4.40 -59.33
N VAL A 120 31.63 3.86 -59.96
CA VAL A 120 30.88 4.22 -61.20
C VAL A 120 29.35 3.96 -61.14
N LYS A 121 28.58 4.92 -61.68
CA LYS A 121 27.22 4.94 -62.29
C LYS A 121 26.09 3.94 -61.95
N SER A 122 24.90 4.51 -61.84
CA SER A 122 23.55 3.90 -61.89
C SER A 122 22.94 3.85 -63.30
N VAL A 123 21.96 2.94 -63.52
CA VAL A 123 20.92 3.00 -64.57
C VAL A 123 19.57 2.54 -63.97
N GLU A 124 18.45 2.88 -64.61
CA GLU A 124 17.09 2.93 -64.04
C GLU A 124 16.29 1.61 -64.10
N ALA A 125 15.28 1.49 -63.22
CA ALA A 125 14.04 0.74 -63.46
C ALA A 125 12.87 1.39 -62.71
N GLY A 126 11.69 1.48 -63.34
CA GLY A 126 10.55 2.28 -62.85
C GLY A 126 9.61 1.59 -61.85
N PRO A 127 8.64 2.34 -61.27
CA PRO A 127 7.77 1.86 -60.20
C PRO A 127 6.55 1.08 -60.71
N THR A 128 6.17 0.01 -60.00
CA THR A 128 4.89 -0.69 -60.19
C THR A 128 3.98 -0.53 -58.97
N ARG A 129 2.72 -0.13 -59.23
CA ARG A 129 1.61 -0.23 -58.26
C ARG A 129 0.89 -1.56 -58.48
N PRO A 130 0.14 -2.03 -57.49
CA PRO A 130 -1.30 -2.25 -57.75
C PRO A 130 -2.21 -1.20 -57.10
N ARG A 131 -3.38 -1.00 -57.72
CA ARG A 131 -4.59 -0.44 -57.10
C ARG A 131 -5.68 -1.52 -57.17
N GLU A 132 -6.76 -1.32 -56.42
CA GLU A 132 -7.90 -2.25 -56.26
C GLU A 132 -7.48 -3.50 -55.45
N ILE A 133 -8.29 -4.05 -54.56
CA ILE A 133 -9.76 -4.12 -54.55
C ILE A 133 -10.39 -3.19 -53.50
N ALA A 134 -11.48 -2.51 -53.88
CA ALA A 134 -12.41 -1.86 -52.95
C ALA A 134 -13.87 -2.16 -53.37
N ARG A 135 -14.47 -3.22 -52.81
CA ARG A 135 -15.91 -3.53 -52.90
C ARG A 135 -16.32 -4.52 -51.82
N GLY A 136 -17.46 -4.25 -51.17
CA GLY A 136 -18.18 -5.22 -50.33
C GLY A 136 -17.75 -5.32 -48.86
N PHE A 137 -18.24 -4.40 -48.01
CA PHE A 137 -18.65 -4.75 -46.64
C PHE A 137 -19.65 -3.73 -46.04
N GLU A 138 -20.72 -3.44 -46.78
CA GLU A 138 -21.96 -2.93 -46.15
C GLU A 138 -22.83 -4.10 -45.66
N GLN A 139 -23.82 -3.79 -44.81
CA GLN A 139 -24.87 -4.70 -44.33
C GLN A 139 -24.44 -5.88 -43.42
N ARG A 140 -24.02 -5.56 -42.18
CA ARG A 140 -24.75 -6.00 -40.96
C ARG A 140 -24.07 -5.53 -39.65
N VAL A 141 -24.67 -4.53 -38.99
CA VAL A 141 -24.61 -4.38 -37.53
C VAL A 141 -26.04 -4.20 -37.03
N SER A 142 -26.38 -4.89 -35.94
CA SER A 142 -27.74 -4.99 -35.41
C SER A 142 -28.16 -3.77 -34.57
N ARG A 143 -29.48 -3.56 -34.54
CA ARG A 143 -30.21 -2.53 -33.78
C ARG A 143 -29.63 -2.27 -32.38
N LEU A 144 -29.16 -1.05 -32.13
CA LEU A 144 -28.98 -0.52 -30.78
C LEU A 144 -30.36 -0.22 -30.14
N PRO A 145 -30.51 -0.37 -28.81
CA PRO A 145 -31.69 0.12 -28.10
C PRO A 145 -31.70 1.67 -28.06
N PRO A 146 -32.88 2.31 -27.93
CA PRO A 146 -32.99 3.76 -27.90
C PRO A 146 -32.39 4.36 -26.62
N ILE A 147 -31.74 5.50 -26.77
CA ILE A 147 -31.19 6.31 -25.67
C ILE A 147 -32.35 6.85 -24.81
N PRO A 148 -32.28 6.80 -23.46
CA PRO A 148 -33.31 7.39 -22.60
C PRO A 148 -33.39 8.92 -22.78
N PRO A 149 -34.58 9.53 -22.66
CA PRO A 149 -34.74 10.97 -22.86
C PRO A 149 -33.97 11.79 -21.81
N ARG A 150 -33.39 12.91 -22.23
CA ARG A 150 -32.77 13.90 -21.33
C ARG A 150 -33.78 14.37 -20.27
N MET A 151 -33.33 14.53 -19.03
CA MET A 151 -34.12 15.23 -18.00
C MET A 151 -34.38 16.69 -18.43
N PRO A 152 -35.50 17.30 -18.02
CA PRO A 152 -35.78 18.71 -18.29
C PRO A 152 -34.82 19.63 -17.54
N ASN A 153 -34.40 20.72 -18.18
CA ASN A 153 -33.50 21.71 -17.59
C ASN A 153 -34.16 22.42 -16.40
N VAL A 154 -33.61 22.24 -15.20
CA VAL A 154 -33.96 23.06 -14.02
C VAL A 154 -33.20 24.38 -14.09
N LYS A 155 -33.92 25.49 -14.27
CA LYS A 155 -33.32 26.84 -14.25
C LYS A 155 -33.50 27.45 -12.87
N LEU A 156 -32.40 27.57 -12.11
CA LEU A 156 -32.40 28.26 -10.82
C LEU A 156 -32.46 29.78 -11.05
N THR A 157 -33.21 30.52 -10.25
CA THR A 157 -33.28 32.00 -10.34
C THR A 157 -33.49 32.59 -8.95
N LEU A 158 -32.66 33.56 -8.57
CA LEU A 158 -32.69 34.19 -7.25
C LEU A 158 -33.47 35.50 -7.32
N GLY A 159 -34.70 35.50 -6.78
CA GLY A 159 -35.48 36.73 -6.57
C GLY A 159 -35.29 37.28 -5.15
N HIS A 160 -35.25 38.61 -5.00
CA HIS A 160 -35.29 39.25 -3.69
C HIS A 160 -36.74 39.59 -3.30
N GLY A 161 -37.24 38.93 -2.26
CA GLY A 161 -38.43 39.34 -1.51
C GLY A 161 -38.04 40.04 -0.21
N LYS A 162 -38.94 40.82 0.39
CA LYS A 162 -38.64 41.67 1.56
C LYS A 162 -38.22 40.89 2.82
N ASP A 163 -38.55 39.60 2.92
CA ASP A 163 -38.21 38.73 4.06
C ASP A 163 -37.08 37.72 3.75
N GLY A 164 -36.21 38.06 2.79
CA GLY A 164 -34.98 37.31 2.48
C GLY A 164 -35.09 36.27 1.36
N ILE A 165 -33.94 35.70 1.00
CA ILE A 165 -33.79 34.80 -0.15
C ILE A 165 -34.43 33.43 0.14
N ARG A 166 -35.37 33.00 -0.71
CA ARG A 166 -35.91 31.64 -0.72
C ARG A 166 -35.86 31.06 -2.14
N PRO A 167 -35.33 29.83 -2.35
CA PRO A 167 -35.39 29.18 -3.65
C PRO A 167 -36.78 28.60 -3.91
N THR A 168 -37.40 28.99 -5.02
CA THR A 168 -38.67 28.41 -5.52
C THR A 168 -38.43 27.58 -6.76
N PHE A 169 -38.90 26.34 -6.77
CA PHE A 169 -38.81 25.43 -7.92
C PHE A 169 -40.10 25.46 -8.74
N GLN A 170 -39.99 25.71 -10.05
CA GLN A 170 -41.09 25.58 -11.01
C GLN A 170 -40.75 24.53 -12.07
N VAL A 171 -41.71 23.66 -12.38
CA VAL A 171 -41.60 22.65 -13.44
C VAL A 171 -42.61 22.98 -14.53
N ASN A 172 -42.13 23.60 -15.61
CA ASN A 172 -42.98 23.93 -16.76
C ASN A 172 -43.28 22.68 -17.58
N SER A 173 -44.56 22.42 -17.85
CA SER A 173 -45.02 21.35 -18.73
C SER A 173 -45.64 21.94 -20.01
N SER A 174 -45.11 21.52 -21.17
CA SER A 174 -45.56 21.97 -22.49
C SER A 174 -46.52 20.95 -23.14
N PRO A 175 -47.45 21.38 -24.00
CA PRO A 175 -48.66 20.60 -24.30
C PRO A 175 -48.46 19.43 -25.28
N ARG A 176 -49.28 18.38 -25.12
CA ARG A 176 -49.30 17.19 -25.99
C ARG A 176 -49.90 17.50 -27.37
N ARG A 177 -49.20 17.10 -28.44
CA ARG A 177 -49.80 16.96 -29.79
C ARG A 177 -50.79 15.78 -29.83
N LYS A 178 -51.84 15.91 -30.66
CA LYS A 178 -52.83 14.85 -30.96
C LYS A 178 -52.46 14.14 -32.27
N HIS A 179 -52.64 12.82 -32.33
CA HIS A 179 -52.73 12.04 -33.58
C HIS A 179 -53.79 10.91 -33.42
N PRO A 180 -54.30 10.29 -34.51
CA PRO A 180 -55.71 9.86 -34.58
C PRO A 180 -56.01 8.41 -34.14
N ARG A 181 -57.31 8.08 -34.21
CA ARG A 181 -57.97 6.86 -33.73
C ARG A 181 -57.73 5.63 -34.63
N LEU A 182 -57.79 4.44 -34.03
CA LEU A 182 -58.15 3.17 -34.67
C LEU A 182 -59.22 2.43 -33.80
N PRO A 183 -59.96 1.44 -34.33
CA PRO A 183 -61.33 1.10 -33.86
C PRO A 183 -61.44 0.03 -32.75
N ARG A 184 -62.69 -0.29 -32.35
CA ARG A 184 -63.08 -1.15 -31.22
C ARG A 184 -63.43 -2.61 -31.62
N VAL A 185 -63.00 -3.56 -30.78
CA VAL A 185 -63.76 -4.63 -30.07
C VAL A 185 -65.02 -5.25 -30.74
N PRO A 186 -65.06 -6.60 -30.80
CA PRO A 186 -66.07 -7.43 -30.08
C PRO A 186 -65.38 -8.36 -29.05
N GLN A 187 -65.85 -8.73 -27.84
CA GLN A 187 -67.15 -8.77 -27.13
C GLN A 187 -67.85 -10.15 -27.07
N ARG A 188 -67.59 -10.91 -26.00
CA ARG A 188 -68.45 -11.81 -25.17
C ARG A 188 -67.61 -12.23 -23.92
N VAL A 189 -68.06 -12.33 -22.65
CA VAL A 189 -69.31 -12.83 -22.01
C VAL A 189 -69.35 -14.37 -22.03
N GLU A 190 -69.47 -15.13 -20.93
CA GLU A 190 -69.65 -14.84 -19.48
C GLU A 190 -68.36 -15.31 -18.70
N GLU A 191 -68.21 -15.63 -17.39
CA GLU A 191 -69.06 -15.79 -16.18
C GLU A 191 -68.20 -15.63 -14.87
N LYS A 192 -68.81 -15.77 -13.68
CA LYS A 192 -68.23 -15.93 -12.30
C LYS A 192 -67.10 -14.97 -11.89
N THR A 193 -67.34 -13.91 -11.10
CA THR A 193 -67.69 -13.87 -9.65
C THR A 193 -66.76 -14.72 -8.75
N SER A 194 -66.22 -14.23 -7.63
CA SER A 194 -66.69 -13.13 -6.77
C SER A 194 -65.58 -12.43 -5.97
N ALA A 195 -65.90 -11.23 -5.47
CA ALA A 195 -65.32 -10.53 -4.31
C ALA A 195 -63.78 -10.48 -4.12
N LEU A 196 -63.18 -9.31 -4.41
CA LEU A 196 -62.11 -8.74 -3.57
C LEU A 196 -61.92 -7.21 -3.81
N ALA A 197 -62.93 -6.44 -3.43
CA ALA A 197 -62.85 -4.99 -3.23
C ALA A 197 -63.55 -4.63 -1.91
N SER A 198 -63.12 -3.54 -1.26
CA SER A 198 -63.68 -3.04 0.01
C SER A 198 -63.43 -3.91 1.27
N TRP A 199 -62.16 -4.17 1.60
CA TRP A 199 -61.73 -4.42 3.00
C TRP A 199 -60.61 -3.46 3.46
N ALA A 200 -60.43 -2.34 2.76
CA ALA A 200 -59.46 -1.29 3.09
C ALA A 200 -59.94 -0.33 4.21
N THR A 201 -60.69 -0.84 5.19
CA THR A 201 -61.39 -0.02 6.21
C THR A 201 -61.37 -0.61 7.63
N THR A 202 -60.63 -1.70 7.87
CA THR A 202 -60.64 -2.43 9.17
C THR A 202 -59.23 -2.75 9.70
N ALA A 203 -58.29 -1.83 9.55
CA ALA A 203 -56.89 -2.00 10.01
C ALA A 203 -56.27 -0.76 10.70
N ILE A 204 -57.09 0.26 11.04
CA ILE A 204 -56.61 1.50 11.69
C ILE A 204 -57.44 1.78 12.97
N LEU A 205 -57.48 0.79 13.88
CA LEU A 205 -58.02 0.98 15.24
C LEU A 205 -57.45 -0.02 16.27
N GLY A 206 -56.21 -0.50 16.07
CA GLY A 206 -55.65 -1.62 16.85
C GLY A 206 -54.26 -1.40 17.48
N TYR A 207 -53.66 -0.20 17.37
CA TYR A 207 -52.24 0.00 17.73
C TYR A 207 -51.98 1.19 18.69
N GLN A 208 -52.98 1.58 19.49
CA GLN A 208 -52.88 2.72 20.41
C GLN A 208 -53.34 2.44 21.84
N ILE A 209 -53.54 1.15 22.18
CA ILE A 209 -53.75 0.67 23.56
C ILE A 209 -52.88 -0.58 23.73
N MET A 210 -51.65 -0.43 24.26
CA MET A 210 -50.79 -1.47 24.87
C MET A 210 -49.41 -0.88 25.28
N PHE A 211 -49.40 0.26 25.99
CA PHE A 211 -48.14 0.85 26.53
C PHE A 211 -48.34 1.69 27.81
N GLN A 212 -49.15 1.17 28.75
CA GLN A 212 -49.25 1.63 30.14
C GLN A 212 -49.45 0.41 31.06
N ALA A 213 -48.94 0.51 32.29
CA ALA A 213 -48.69 -0.60 33.24
C ALA A 213 -47.65 -1.63 32.73
N SER A 214 -46.78 -2.20 33.57
CA SER A 214 -46.74 -2.17 35.05
C SER A 214 -45.45 -1.56 35.61
N PHE A 215 -45.53 -1.07 36.85
CA PHE A 215 -44.42 -0.53 37.66
C PHE A 215 -44.55 -1.09 39.08
N LEU A 216 -43.45 -1.20 39.83
CA LEU A 216 -43.30 -2.03 41.05
C LEU A 216 -43.39 -3.56 40.74
N VAL A 217 -42.72 -4.48 41.44
CA VAL A 217 -41.89 -4.44 42.67
C VAL A 217 -40.49 -4.99 42.33
N SER A 218 -39.38 -4.35 42.68
CA SER A 218 -38.68 -4.60 43.96
C SER A 218 -37.62 -3.54 44.29
N ARG A 219 -37.31 -3.37 45.58
CA ARG A 219 -36.34 -2.40 46.12
C ARG A 219 -35.61 -2.98 47.35
N ARG A 220 -34.28 -3.16 47.24
CA ARG A 220 -33.24 -3.22 48.30
C ARG A 220 -31.92 -3.61 47.60
N THR A 221 -30.74 -3.03 47.87
CA THR A 221 -30.33 -1.99 48.84
C THR A 221 -29.39 -0.96 48.17
N ASN A 222 -29.14 0.18 48.83
CA ASN A 222 -28.29 1.26 48.33
C ASN A 222 -26.78 0.94 48.46
N LEU A 223 -25.95 1.61 47.64
CA LEU A 223 -24.83 2.42 48.15
C LEU A 223 -24.39 3.51 47.14
N ALA A 224 -24.06 4.71 47.65
CA ALA A 224 -23.07 5.71 47.19
C ALA A 224 -22.90 6.06 45.68
N HIS A 225 -22.68 7.32 45.26
CA HIS A 225 -22.68 8.63 45.96
C HIS A 225 -23.01 9.76 44.95
N LYS A 226 -23.01 11.03 45.40
CA LYS A 226 -23.42 12.20 44.60
C LYS A 226 -22.25 12.85 43.81
N LEU A 227 -22.54 13.38 42.62
CA LEU A 227 -21.84 14.54 42.01
C LEU A 227 -22.18 15.85 42.79
N PRO A 228 -21.50 17.00 42.63
CA PRO A 228 -20.60 17.40 41.53
C PRO A 228 -19.28 18.10 41.97
N GLY A 229 -18.46 18.57 41.02
CA GLY A 229 -17.41 19.57 41.30
C GLY A 229 -16.40 19.83 40.18
N LEU A 230 -16.42 21.05 39.63
CA LEU A 230 -15.40 21.75 38.81
C LEU A 230 -14.22 20.95 38.22
N TRP A 231 -14.18 20.88 36.88
CA TRP A 231 -12.94 20.60 36.13
C TRP A 231 -11.94 21.76 36.28
N ARG A 232 -10.99 21.64 37.21
CA ARG A 232 -9.71 22.35 37.09
C ARG A 232 -8.84 21.62 36.08
N TRP A 233 -8.40 22.31 35.03
CA TRP A 233 -7.28 21.82 34.22
C TRP A 233 -6.01 21.81 35.08
N SER A 234 -5.47 20.62 35.30
CA SER A 234 -4.16 20.39 35.92
C SER A 234 -3.32 19.59 34.94
N SER A 235 -2.30 20.23 34.36
CA SER A 235 -1.36 19.59 33.44
C SER A 235 -0.37 18.71 34.20
N THR A 236 -0.76 17.46 34.46
CA THR A 236 0.08 16.46 35.12
C THR A 236 0.15 15.17 34.30
N ALA A 237 1.35 14.86 33.82
CA ALA A 237 1.82 13.60 33.22
C ALA A 237 0.76 12.67 32.61
N ALA A 238 0.69 12.63 31.27
CA ALA A 238 -0.05 11.60 30.55
C ALA A 238 0.58 10.22 30.77
N THR A 239 0.11 9.51 31.80
CA THR A 239 0.27 8.05 31.91
C THR A 239 -0.30 7.44 30.63
N SER A 240 0.56 6.88 29.80
CA SER A 240 0.22 6.65 28.39
C SER A 240 -0.70 5.43 28.27
N ASP A 241 -2.01 5.66 28.36
CA ASP A 241 -3.01 4.59 28.39
C ASP A 241 -3.06 3.87 27.03
N THR A 242 -2.41 2.71 26.98
CA THR A 242 -2.39 1.82 25.83
C THR A 242 -3.70 1.06 25.65
N SER A 243 -4.59 1.03 26.65
CA SER A 243 -5.86 0.28 26.57
C SER A 243 -6.80 0.80 25.48
N ASN A 244 -6.67 2.09 25.14
CA ASN A 244 -7.44 2.76 24.10
C ASN A 244 -6.83 2.66 22.68
N LEU A 245 -5.85 1.78 22.45
CA LEU A 245 -5.30 1.54 21.09
C LEU A 245 -6.11 0.45 20.34
N PRO A 246 -6.35 0.60 19.01
CA PRO A 246 -7.24 -0.29 18.25
C PRO A 246 -6.93 -1.79 18.32
N LEU A 247 -5.67 -2.18 18.53
CA LEU A 247 -5.23 -3.58 18.68
C LEU A 247 -4.69 -3.90 20.07
N HIS A 248 -5.05 -3.11 21.10
CA HIS A 248 -4.71 -3.45 22.47
C HIS A 248 -5.28 -4.82 22.86
N GLY A 249 -4.45 -5.66 23.49
CA GLY A 249 -4.81 -7.04 23.84
C GLY A 249 -4.76 -8.03 22.68
N VAL A 250 -4.37 -7.62 21.47
CA VAL A 250 -4.07 -8.53 20.34
C VAL A 250 -2.58 -8.89 20.38
N ARG A 251 -2.27 -10.19 20.31
CA ARG A 251 -0.88 -10.67 20.26
C ARG A 251 -0.52 -11.23 18.88
N VAL A 252 0.65 -10.81 18.36
CA VAL A 252 1.18 -11.18 17.05
C VAL A 252 2.52 -11.89 17.22
N LEU A 253 2.62 -13.13 16.71
CA LEU A 253 3.88 -13.86 16.60
C LEU A 253 4.47 -13.60 15.20
N ASP A 254 5.52 -12.78 15.16
CA ASP A 254 6.22 -12.34 13.95
C ASP A 254 7.46 -13.22 13.72
N ILE A 255 7.35 -14.23 12.86
CA ILE A 255 8.51 -15.03 12.43
C ILE A 255 9.09 -14.55 11.09
N THR A 256 8.73 -13.33 10.66
CA THR A 256 9.10 -12.78 9.36
C THR A 256 10.50 -12.18 9.33
N ARG A 257 11.06 -12.06 8.13
CA ARG A 257 12.34 -11.36 7.86
C ARG A 257 12.21 -10.35 6.72
N VAL A 258 13.21 -9.49 6.56
CA VAL A 258 13.30 -8.53 5.43
C VAL A 258 12.28 -7.40 5.50
N LEU A 259 11.30 -7.28 4.58
CA LEU A 259 10.50 -6.05 4.46
C LEU A 259 8.98 -6.23 4.56
N ALA A 260 8.29 -6.91 3.62
CA ALA A 260 6.81 -6.96 3.63
C ALA A 260 6.22 -7.47 4.96
N GLY A 261 6.80 -8.54 5.50
CA GLY A 261 6.43 -9.13 6.78
C GLY A 261 6.69 -8.17 7.96
N PRO A 262 7.95 -7.72 8.16
CA PRO A 262 8.27 -6.81 9.25
C PRO A 262 7.50 -5.49 9.19
N TYR A 263 7.20 -4.97 8.00
CA TYR A 263 6.40 -3.76 7.80
C TYR A 263 4.93 -3.96 8.21
N CYS A 264 4.31 -5.08 7.80
CA CYS A 264 2.96 -5.47 8.23
C CYS A 264 2.87 -5.56 9.77
N THR A 265 3.79 -6.31 10.40
CA THR A 265 3.77 -6.48 11.86
C THR A 265 4.15 -5.21 12.61
N GLN A 266 4.97 -4.32 12.04
CA GLN A 266 5.20 -2.98 12.60
C GLN A 266 3.91 -2.14 12.61
N ILE A 267 3.07 -2.19 11.56
CA ILE A 267 1.81 -1.43 11.55
C ILE A 267 0.82 -1.98 12.58
N LEU A 268 0.73 -3.31 12.73
CA LEU A 268 -0.04 -3.93 13.82
C LEU A 268 0.49 -3.49 15.20
N GLY A 269 1.82 -3.40 15.34
CA GLY A 269 2.49 -2.85 16.51
C GLY A 269 2.12 -1.39 16.78
N ASP A 270 2.22 -0.50 15.79
CA ASP A 270 1.82 0.92 15.88
C ASP A 270 0.35 1.08 16.33
N LEU A 271 -0.54 0.21 15.84
CA LEU A 271 -1.97 0.15 16.18
C LEU A 271 -2.27 -0.43 17.59
N GLY A 272 -1.26 -0.92 18.31
CA GLY A 272 -1.37 -1.30 19.73
C GLY A 272 -1.15 -2.77 20.06
N ALA A 273 -0.90 -3.63 19.07
CA ALA A 273 -0.67 -5.06 19.31
C ALA A 273 0.64 -5.31 20.08
N GLU A 274 0.69 -6.42 20.84
CA GLU A 274 1.95 -6.99 21.33
C GLU A 274 2.57 -7.83 20.21
N VAL A 275 3.67 -7.36 19.64
CA VAL A 275 4.38 -8.04 18.54
C VAL A 275 5.64 -8.70 19.07
N ILE A 276 5.69 -10.03 19.04
CA ILE A 276 6.85 -10.85 19.43
C ILE A 276 7.58 -11.27 18.17
N LYS A 277 8.71 -10.62 17.87
CA LYS A 277 9.55 -10.99 16.73
C LYS A 277 10.50 -12.12 17.11
N ILE A 278 10.37 -13.24 16.41
CA ILE A 278 11.28 -14.38 16.48
C ILE A 278 12.44 -14.13 15.50
N GLU A 279 13.66 -14.11 16.04
CA GLU A 279 14.87 -13.90 15.25
C GLU A 279 15.90 -15.01 15.52
N HIS A 280 16.81 -15.29 14.58
CA HIS A 280 17.86 -16.27 14.86
C HIS A 280 18.84 -15.74 15.91
N PRO A 281 19.14 -16.48 17.00
CA PRO A 281 19.70 -15.92 18.23
C PRO A 281 21.05 -15.20 18.05
N THR A 282 21.84 -15.60 17.05
CA THR A 282 23.17 -15.03 16.78
C THR A 282 23.26 -14.06 15.59
N ARG A 283 22.27 -14.00 14.69
CA ARG A 283 22.32 -13.17 13.46
C ARG A 283 21.15 -12.21 13.28
N GLY A 284 20.05 -12.44 13.98
CA GLY A 284 18.85 -11.62 13.87
C GLY A 284 18.04 -11.84 12.59
N ASP A 285 17.23 -10.84 12.27
CA ASP A 285 16.74 -10.54 10.92
C ASP A 285 17.93 -10.18 10.00
N ASP A 286 17.93 -10.69 8.76
CA ASP A 286 19.02 -10.48 7.79
C ASP A 286 19.25 -8.97 7.52
N THR A 287 18.21 -8.14 7.65
CA THR A 287 18.27 -6.68 7.49
C THR A 287 19.18 -5.98 8.49
N ARG A 288 19.47 -6.55 9.68
CA ARG A 288 20.41 -5.96 10.66
C ARG A 288 21.80 -5.73 10.07
N ALA A 289 22.21 -6.56 9.10
CA ALA A 289 23.47 -6.44 8.39
C ALA A 289 23.42 -5.54 7.13
N TRP A 290 22.23 -5.09 6.70
CA TRP A 290 22.04 -4.34 5.45
C TRP A 290 22.29 -2.84 5.64
N GLY A 291 23.57 -2.49 5.72
CA GLY A 291 24.06 -1.11 5.65
C GLY A 291 25.36 -1.00 4.83
N PRO A 292 25.98 0.18 4.72
CA PRO A 292 25.60 1.45 5.36
C PRO A 292 24.29 2.06 4.81
N PRO A 293 23.67 3.01 5.54
CA PRO A 293 24.09 3.55 6.83
C PRO A 293 23.71 2.64 8.02
N PHE A 294 24.51 2.74 9.08
CA PHE A 294 24.24 2.15 10.40
C PHE A 294 24.10 3.29 11.41
N ALA A 295 23.15 3.16 12.35
CA ALA A 295 23.13 3.98 13.55
C ALA A 295 24.12 3.37 14.56
N SER A 296 25.20 4.09 14.87
CA SER A 296 26.32 3.59 15.67
C SER A 296 25.96 3.33 17.13
N TYR A 297 26.58 2.31 17.74
CA TYR A 297 26.48 2.09 19.18
C TYR A 297 27.10 3.24 19.99
N THR A 298 26.35 3.71 20.99
CA THR A 298 26.84 4.64 22.02
C THR A 298 27.93 3.99 22.88
N LYS A 299 28.87 4.77 23.42
CA LYS A 299 29.94 4.24 24.30
C LYS A 299 29.35 3.65 25.58
N GLU A 300 28.29 4.31 26.04
CA GLU A 300 27.49 4.05 27.23
C GLU A 300 26.81 2.68 27.16
N SER A 301 26.49 2.19 25.96
CA SER A 301 25.91 0.85 25.73
C SER A 301 26.90 -0.31 25.92
N GLY A 302 28.20 -0.04 25.94
CA GLY A 302 29.27 -1.06 25.95
C GLY A 302 29.34 -1.96 24.71
N ARG A 303 28.43 -1.82 23.73
CA ARG A 303 28.39 -2.64 22.52
C ARG A 303 29.51 -2.27 21.54
N LYS A 304 29.84 -3.21 20.65
CA LYS A 304 30.90 -3.10 19.63
C LYS A 304 30.35 -3.54 18.27
N GLY A 305 30.92 -2.98 17.20
CA GLY A 305 30.46 -3.20 15.83
C GLY A 305 29.95 -1.90 15.19
N PRO A 306 29.41 -1.95 13.96
CA PRO A 306 28.97 -0.76 13.24
C PRO A 306 27.69 -0.13 13.79
N GLY A 307 26.93 -0.85 14.62
CA GLY A 307 25.61 -0.43 15.11
C GLY A 307 24.50 -1.36 14.65
N GLU A 308 23.28 -0.82 14.52
CA GLU A 308 22.13 -1.45 13.84
C GLU A 308 21.90 -0.72 12.50
N SER A 309 21.46 -1.43 11.46
CA SER A 309 21.25 -0.81 10.13
C SER A 309 20.01 0.10 10.12
N ALA A 310 20.04 1.17 9.31
CA ALA A 310 18.85 1.99 9.09
C ALA A 310 17.69 1.18 8.49
N TYR A 311 17.98 0.15 7.70
CA TYR A 311 16.99 -0.75 7.11
C TYR A 311 16.23 -1.54 8.19
N TYR A 312 16.93 -2.11 9.17
CA TYR A 312 16.31 -2.83 10.29
C TYR A 312 15.46 -1.89 11.16
N LEU A 313 16.00 -0.70 11.47
CA LEU A 313 15.35 0.29 12.33
C LEU A 313 14.03 0.82 11.73
N ALA A 314 13.93 0.91 10.40
CA ALA A 314 12.74 1.42 9.72
C ALA A 314 11.48 0.55 9.89
N VAL A 315 11.61 -0.76 10.14
CA VAL A 315 10.49 -1.72 10.10
C VAL A 315 10.37 -2.66 11.31
N ASN A 316 10.97 -2.31 12.45
CA ASN A 316 10.91 -3.14 13.67
C ASN A 316 10.60 -2.41 14.99
N ARG A 317 10.14 -1.15 14.98
CA ARG A 317 9.66 -0.47 16.21
C ARG A 317 8.38 -1.13 16.75
N ASN A 318 8.03 -0.86 18.01
CA ASN A 318 6.84 -1.44 18.66
C ASN A 318 6.84 -2.99 18.72
N LYS A 319 8.03 -3.63 18.67
CA LYS A 319 8.21 -5.08 18.78
C LYS A 319 9.09 -5.47 19.97
N LYS A 320 8.80 -6.63 20.55
CA LYS A 320 9.73 -7.42 21.39
C LYS A 320 10.60 -8.30 20.48
N SER A 321 11.83 -8.60 20.86
CA SER A 321 12.74 -9.51 20.13
C SER A 321 13.12 -10.69 21.01
N LEU A 322 12.75 -11.89 20.57
CA LEU A 322 13.12 -13.18 21.15
C LEU A 322 14.09 -13.87 20.17
N GLY A 323 15.35 -14.00 20.59
CA GLY A 323 16.36 -14.73 19.83
C GLY A 323 16.16 -16.23 20.04
N LEU A 324 15.75 -16.97 19.00
CA LEU A 324 15.31 -18.37 19.10
C LEU A 324 15.61 -19.18 17.83
N ASN A 325 16.26 -20.33 18.00
CA ASN A 325 16.64 -21.24 16.93
C ASN A 325 15.60 -22.36 16.74
N PHE A 326 14.59 -22.12 15.90
CA PHE A 326 13.57 -23.12 15.55
C PHE A 326 14.07 -24.26 14.64
N GLN A 327 15.36 -24.33 14.30
CA GLN A 327 15.93 -25.57 13.73
C GLN A 327 16.14 -26.65 14.80
N ASN A 328 16.19 -26.27 16.09
CA ASN A 328 16.19 -27.19 17.21
C ASN A 328 14.73 -27.52 17.62
N PRO A 329 14.38 -28.79 17.91
CA PRO A 329 13.03 -29.18 18.34
C PRO A 329 12.48 -28.39 19.56
N ASN A 330 13.34 -28.00 20.50
CA ASN A 330 12.93 -27.17 21.65
C ASN A 330 12.50 -25.76 21.19
N GLY A 331 13.18 -25.21 20.17
CA GLY A 331 12.81 -23.94 19.56
C GLY A 331 11.49 -24.01 18.79
N VAL A 332 11.20 -25.16 18.16
CA VAL A 332 9.88 -25.44 17.56
C VAL A 332 8.79 -25.46 18.63
N ALA A 333 9.01 -26.19 19.74
CA ALA A 333 8.05 -26.28 20.84
C ALA A 333 7.74 -24.91 21.46
N ILE A 334 8.75 -24.07 21.67
CA ILE A 334 8.58 -22.69 22.14
C ILE A 334 7.68 -21.87 21.20
N ILE A 335 7.85 -21.97 19.87
CA ILE A 335 6.98 -21.28 18.91
C ILE A 335 5.56 -21.86 18.93
N GLN A 336 5.40 -23.18 19.10
CA GLN A 336 4.08 -23.83 19.13
C GLN A 336 3.27 -23.46 20.38
N GLU A 337 3.91 -23.36 21.55
CA GLU A 337 3.26 -22.87 22.77
C GLU A 337 2.98 -21.36 22.69
N LEU A 338 3.89 -20.53 22.18
CA LEU A 338 3.59 -19.11 21.93
C LEU A 338 2.41 -18.95 20.95
N ALA A 339 2.32 -19.77 19.90
CA ALA A 339 1.22 -19.73 18.93
C ALA A 339 -0.13 -20.19 19.50
N ARG A 340 -0.15 -20.90 20.63
CA ARG A 340 -1.38 -21.23 21.38
C ARG A 340 -2.10 -19.98 21.85
N ASP A 341 -1.34 -19.02 22.38
CA ASP A 341 -1.83 -17.81 23.06
C ASP A 341 -1.57 -16.52 22.25
N CYS A 342 -1.40 -16.66 20.93
CA CYS A 342 -1.36 -15.55 19.97
C CYS A 342 -2.65 -15.47 19.14
N ASP A 343 -3.01 -14.26 18.70
CA ASP A 343 -4.14 -14.04 17.80
C ASP A 343 -3.76 -14.15 16.33
N VAL A 344 -2.54 -13.71 16.02
CA VAL A 344 -2.01 -13.63 14.66
C VAL A 344 -0.63 -14.28 14.62
N PHE A 345 -0.36 -15.05 13.58
CA PHE A 345 0.95 -15.60 13.25
C PHE A 345 1.32 -15.11 11.86
N VAL A 346 2.49 -14.47 11.70
CA VAL A 346 2.92 -13.91 10.41
C VAL A 346 4.26 -14.51 10.01
N GLU A 347 4.34 -14.99 8.77
CA GLU A 347 5.51 -15.66 8.22
C GLU A 347 5.73 -15.33 6.74
N ASN A 348 6.98 -15.43 6.27
CA ASN A 348 7.33 -15.21 4.86
C ASN A 348 8.36 -16.21 4.32
N PHE A 349 8.15 -17.49 4.59
CA PHE A 349 8.95 -18.59 4.05
C PHE A 349 8.37 -19.10 2.72
N VAL A 350 9.21 -19.76 1.91
CA VAL A 350 8.75 -20.40 0.66
C VAL A 350 7.69 -21.48 1.01
N PRO A 351 6.51 -21.49 0.36
CA PRO A 351 5.39 -22.37 0.64
C PRO A 351 5.74 -23.82 0.99
N GLY A 352 5.36 -24.24 2.20
CA GLY A 352 5.63 -25.58 2.76
C GLY A 352 6.96 -25.72 3.50
N GLY A 353 7.85 -24.71 3.48
CA GLY A 353 9.14 -24.75 4.20
C GLY A 353 9.03 -24.94 5.72
N LEU A 354 7.91 -24.53 6.31
CA LEU A 354 7.59 -24.66 7.74
C LEU A 354 6.89 -25.98 8.12
N ALA A 355 6.37 -26.74 7.15
CA ALA A 355 5.57 -27.94 7.43
C ALA A 355 6.39 -29.05 8.11
N LYS A 356 7.68 -29.17 7.76
CA LYS A 356 8.63 -30.09 8.42
C LYS A 356 8.93 -29.74 9.89
N TYR A 357 8.58 -28.53 10.32
CA TYR A 357 8.64 -28.09 11.72
C TYR A 357 7.26 -28.09 12.39
N GLN A 358 6.18 -28.49 11.70
CA GLN A 358 4.80 -28.34 12.18
C GLN A 358 4.47 -26.89 12.60
N LEU A 359 5.06 -25.92 11.89
CA LEU A 359 4.82 -24.48 12.04
C LEU A 359 3.99 -23.90 10.88
N ASP A 360 3.46 -24.76 10.01
CA ASP A 360 2.52 -24.38 8.94
C ASP A 360 1.08 -24.21 9.47
N TYR A 361 0.21 -23.57 8.69
CA TYR A 361 -1.18 -23.36 9.08
C TYR A 361 -1.95 -24.66 9.41
N ALA A 362 -1.77 -25.74 8.65
CA ALA A 362 -2.49 -26.99 8.89
C ALA A 362 -1.96 -27.74 10.13
N SER A 363 -0.83 -27.33 10.70
CA SER A 363 -0.36 -27.74 12.02
C SER A 363 -0.86 -26.79 13.11
N LEU A 364 -0.57 -25.49 13.02
CA LEU A 364 -0.89 -24.53 14.09
C LEU A 364 -2.39 -24.31 14.30
N SER A 365 -3.23 -24.41 13.27
CA SER A 365 -4.70 -24.30 13.41
C SER A 365 -5.35 -25.43 14.24
N LYS A 366 -4.63 -26.55 14.46
CA LYS A 366 -5.06 -27.62 15.39
C LYS A 366 -4.75 -27.26 16.84
N ILE A 367 -3.68 -26.51 17.08
CA ILE A 367 -3.28 -26.01 18.40
C ILE A 367 -4.18 -24.83 18.79
N ASN A 368 -4.43 -23.93 17.84
CA ASN A 368 -5.21 -22.72 18.02
C ASN A 368 -6.17 -22.49 16.83
N PRO A 369 -7.42 -22.98 16.91
CA PRO A 369 -8.45 -22.74 15.88
C PRO A 369 -8.90 -21.27 15.75
N ARG A 370 -8.40 -20.38 16.61
CA ARG A 370 -8.65 -18.92 16.59
C ARG A 370 -7.50 -18.15 15.92
N LEU A 371 -6.44 -18.82 15.50
CA LEU A 371 -5.25 -18.20 14.93
C LEU A 371 -5.51 -17.65 13.52
N ILE A 372 -5.19 -16.38 13.31
CA ILE A 372 -5.10 -15.77 11.99
C ILE A 372 -3.68 -15.95 11.50
N TYR A 373 -3.48 -16.87 10.56
CA TYR A 373 -2.17 -17.21 10.03
C TYR A 373 -1.98 -16.48 8.70
N ALA A 374 -0.94 -15.65 8.58
CA ALA A 374 -0.65 -14.86 7.39
C ALA A 374 0.67 -15.28 6.75
N SER A 375 0.58 -15.83 5.54
CA SER A 375 1.72 -16.16 4.70
C SER A 375 1.95 -15.04 3.68
N ILE A 376 3.08 -14.35 3.77
CA ILE A 376 3.51 -13.38 2.76
C ILE A 376 4.56 -14.04 1.85
N THR A 377 4.27 -14.22 0.56
CA THR A 377 5.14 -15.00 -0.34
C THR A 377 5.29 -14.38 -1.72
N GLY A 378 6.36 -14.70 -2.45
CA GLY A 378 6.60 -14.11 -3.77
C GLY A 378 5.49 -14.36 -4.81
N TYR A 379 4.92 -15.58 -4.81
CA TYR A 379 4.04 -16.09 -5.87
C TYR A 379 2.82 -16.86 -5.34
N GLY A 380 2.47 -16.70 -4.05
CA GLY A 380 1.36 -17.40 -3.39
C GLY A 380 1.68 -18.84 -2.96
N GLN A 381 0.83 -19.43 -2.11
CA GLN A 381 0.89 -20.85 -1.73
C GLN A 381 0.52 -21.79 -2.89
N THR A 382 -0.13 -21.27 -3.94
CA THR A 382 -0.64 -22.04 -5.08
C THR A 382 -0.14 -21.52 -6.43
N GLY A 383 -0.53 -22.15 -7.53
CA GLY A 383 -0.05 -21.79 -8.87
C GLY A 383 1.35 -22.33 -9.22
N PRO A 384 1.80 -22.13 -10.47
CA PRO A 384 2.98 -22.79 -11.03
C PRO A 384 4.32 -22.32 -10.44
N PHE A 385 4.34 -21.14 -9.83
CA PHE A 385 5.56 -20.50 -9.31
C PHE A 385 5.62 -20.48 -7.78
N SER A 386 4.66 -21.10 -7.09
CA SER A 386 4.60 -21.21 -5.61
C SER A 386 5.85 -21.78 -4.92
N LYS A 387 6.76 -22.45 -5.65
CA LYS A 387 8.05 -22.95 -5.11
C LYS A 387 9.27 -22.09 -5.46
N ARG A 388 9.09 -20.99 -6.21
CA ARG A 388 10.16 -20.00 -6.42
C ARG A 388 10.31 -19.13 -5.17
N ALA A 389 11.55 -18.80 -4.81
CA ALA A 389 11.80 -17.64 -3.95
C ALA A 389 11.53 -16.35 -4.75
N GLY A 390 11.01 -15.32 -4.09
CA GLY A 390 10.80 -14.00 -4.67
C GLY A 390 11.21 -12.92 -3.68
N TYR A 391 11.90 -11.91 -4.18
CA TYR A 391 12.06 -10.60 -3.54
C TYR A 391 11.39 -9.56 -4.45
N ASP A 392 10.96 -8.45 -3.84
CA ASP A 392 10.40 -7.25 -4.49
C ASP A 392 10.85 -7.03 -5.94
N VAL A 393 12.14 -6.79 -6.19
CA VAL A 393 12.67 -6.47 -7.53
C VAL A 393 12.50 -7.57 -8.59
N MET A 394 12.41 -8.84 -8.21
CA MET A 394 12.10 -9.94 -9.16
C MET A 394 10.62 -9.92 -9.55
N ILE A 395 9.74 -9.61 -8.60
CA ILE A 395 8.31 -9.45 -8.86
C ILE A 395 8.08 -8.16 -9.68
N GLU A 396 8.84 -7.10 -9.40
CA GLU A 396 8.81 -5.84 -10.15
C GLU A 396 9.14 -6.05 -11.63
N ALA A 397 10.14 -6.90 -11.91
CA ALA A 397 10.53 -7.29 -13.26
C ALA A 397 9.51 -8.22 -13.96
N GLU A 398 9.02 -9.26 -13.28
CA GLU A 398 8.14 -10.27 -13.91
C GLU A 398 6.69 -9.77 -14.09
N PHE A 399 6.19 -8.90 -13.19
CA PHE A 399 4.80 -8.42 -13.19
C PHE A 399 4.68 -6.92 -13.55
N GLY A 400 5.47 -6.46 -14.50
CA GLY A 400 5.24 -5.25 -15.30
C GLY A 400 5.56 -3.88 -14.67
N LEU A 401 5.72 -3.77 -13.35
CA LEU A 401 5.97 -2.47 -12.70
C LEU A 401 7.31 -1.84 -13.13
N MET A 402 8.35 -2.66 -13.31
CA MET A 402 9.65 -2.20 -13.83
C MET A 402 9.56 -1.78 -15.31
N HIS A 403 8.65 -2.37 -16.09
CA HIS A 403 8.49 -2.03 -17.52
C HIS A 403 8.02 -0.59 -17.73
N ILE A 404 7.11 -0.12 -16.88
CA ILE A 404 6.51 1.23 -16.93
C ILE A 404 7.33 2.29 -16.16
N THR A 405 8.31 1.88 -15.37
CA THR A 405 9.08 2.77 -14.48
C THR A 405 10.42 3.20 -15.12
N GLY A 406 10.69 4.51 -15.14
CA GLY A 406 11.88 5.12 -15.72
C GLY A 406 11.57 6.18 -16.78
N SER A 407 12.62 6.73 -17.41
CA SER A 407 12.48 7.71 -18.50
C SER A 407 11.97 7.07 -19.79
N ARG A 408 11.33 7.89 -20.65
CA ARG A 408 10.60 7.47 -21.86
C ARG A 408 11.36 6.45 -22.72
N ASP A 409 12.56 6.83 -23.17
CA ASP A 409 13.41 6.04 -24.05
C ASP A 409 14.61 5.40 -23.32
N GLY A 410 14.68 5.57 -21.99
CA GLY A 410 15.68 4.91 -21.15
C GLY A 410 15.38 3.40 -20.98
N PRO A 411 16.32 2.64 -20.37
CA PRO A 411 16.04 1.27 -19.96
C PRO A 411 14.96 1.21 -18.87
N PRO A 412 14.31 0.04 -18.67
CA PRO A 412 13.52 -0.22 -17.46
C PRO A 412 14.36 -0.01 -16.20
N VAL A 413 13.79 0.62 -15.17
CA VAL A 413 14.44 0.77 -13.85
C VAL A 413 13.48 0.37 -12.74
N LYS A 414 14.03 -0.10 -11.62
CA LYS A 414 13.23 -0.36 -10.41
C LYS A 414 12.71 0.95 -9.81
N VAL A 415 11.54 0.91 -9.16
CA VAL A 415 11.08 1.96 -8.25
C VAL A 415 12.12 2.16 -7.13
N GLY A 416 12.34 3.39 -6.66
CA GLY A 416 13.44 3.70 -5.74
C GLY A 416 13.41 2.85 -4.46
N VAL A 417 12.26 2.81 -3.79
CA VAL A 417 11.98 1.91 -2.64
C VAL A 417 11.44 0.56 -3.12
N ALA A 418 11.56 -0.47 -2.29
CA ALA A 418 10.93 -1.79 -2.49
C ALA A 418 9.40 -1.70 -2.29
N ILE A 419 8.71 -1.17 -3.30
CA ILE A 419 7.31 -0.79 -3.26
C ILE A 419 6.34 -1.98 -3.27
N THR A 420 6.74 -3.10 -3.86
CA THR A 420 5.94 -4.32 -3.89
C THR A 420 5.98 -5.01 -2.53
N ASP A 421 7.14 -5.02 -1.85
CA ASP A 421 7.20 -5.44 -0.44
C ASP A 421 6.31 -4.55 0.45
N LEU A 422 6.39 -3.22 0.33
CA LEU A 422 5.60 -2.28 1.16
C LEU A 422 4.09 -2.39 0.91
N THR A 423 3.65 -2.44 -0.36
CA THR A 423 2.23 -2.59 -0.71
C THR A 423 1.69 -3.95 -0.27
N THR A 424 2.47 -5.03 -0.39
CA THR A 424 2.10 -6.35 0.13
C THR A 424 1.96 -6.34 1.65
N GLY A 425 2.84 -5.62 2.37
CA GLY A 425 2.70 -5.41 3.81
C GLY A 425 1.41 -4.68 4.20
N LEU A 426 0.99 -3.68 3.43
CA LEU A 426 -0.28 -2.97 3.61
C LEU A 426 -1.50 -3.87 3.33
N TYR A 427 -1.48 -4.63 2.22
CA TYR A 427 -2.54 -5.61 1.93
C TYR A 427 -2.65 -6.68 3.02
N CYS A 428 -1.52 -7.21 3.51
CA CYS A 428 -1.51 -8.17 4.62
C CYS A 428 -2.06 -7.56 5.91
N THR A 429 -1.70 -6.32 6.24
CA THR A 429 -2.24 -5.61 7.42
C THR A 429 -3.77 -5.51 7.33
N ASN A 430 -4.29 -5.05 6.18
CA ASN A 430 -5.72 -4.95 5.93
C ASN A 430 -6.44 -6.30 6.02
N ALA A 431 -5.82 -7.37 5.50
CA ALA A 431 -6.36 -8.72 5.58
C ALA A 431 -6.39 -9.26 7.02
N VAL A 432 -5.36 -8.99 7.83
CA VAL A 432 -5.33 -9.34 9.26
C VAL A 432 -6.41 -8.59 10.04
N LEU A 433 -6.58 -7.28 9.81
CA LEU A 433 -7.63 -6.47 10.44
C LEU A 433 -9.03 -6.99 10.06
N ALA A 434 -9.27 -7.29 8.79
CA ALA A 434 -10.52 -7.89 8.33
C ALA A 434 -10.77 -9.29 8.93
N ALA A 435 -9.72 -10.11 9.07
CA ALA A 435 -9.79 -11.42 9.69
C ALA A 435 -10.07 -11.35 11.20
N LEU A 436 -9.53 -10.35 11.92
CA LEU A 436 -9.83 -10.11 13.34
C LEU A 436 -11.32 -9.77 13.53
N LEU A 437 -11.87 -8.88 12.69
CA LEU A 437 -13.30 -8.54 12.68
C LEU A 437 -14.20 -9.72 12.25
N GLY A 438 -13.74 -10.55 11.31
CA GLY A 438 -14.43 -11.79 10.93
C GLY A 438 -14.48 -12.80 12.08
N ARG A 439 -13.35 -12.98 12.78
CA ARG A 439 -13.19 -13.89 13.93
C ARG A 439 -14.07 -13.52 15.12
N GLN A 440 -14.40 -12.25 15.31
CA GLN A 440 -15.40 -11.82 16.30
C GLN A 440 -16.80 -12.39 16.02
N LYS A 441 -17.15 -12.61 14.74
CA LYS A 441 -18.45 -13.15 14.32
C LYS A 441 -18.47 -14.68 14.24
N THR A 442 -17.37 -15.29 13.79
CA THR A 442 -17.29 -16.74 13.53
C THR A 442 -16.70 -17.55 14.68
N GLY A 443 -16.04 -16.89 15.64
CA GLY A 443 -15.23 -17.53 16.67
C GLY A 443 -13.92 -18.16 16.17
N ARG A 444 -13.66 -18.19 14.86
CA ARG A 444 -12.55 -18.94 14.22
C ARG A 444 -11.56 -18.05 13.48
N GLY A 445 -10.30 -18.48 13.45
CA GLY A 445 -9.25 -17.92 12.60
C GLY A 445 -9.31 -18.45 11.16
N GLN A 446 -8.31 -18.09 10.35
CA GLN A 446 -8.17 -18.50 8.94
C GLN A 446 -6.73 -18.35 8.45
N HIS A 447 -6.41 -18.95 7.30
CA HIS A 447 -5.18 -18.71 6.55
C HIS A 447 -5.38 -17.55 5.58
N LEU A 448 -4.47 -16.59 5.59
CA LEU A 448 -4.35 -15.51 4.62
C LEU A 448 -3.11 -15.82 3.75
N ASP A 449 -3.33 -16.10 2.47
CA ASP A 449 -2.26 -16.18 1.46
C ASP A 449 -2.13 -14.80 0.79
N VAL A 450 -0.97 -14.17 0.93
CA VAL A 450 -0.72 -12.81 0.44
C VAL A 450 0.50 -12.82 -0.47
N ALA A 451 0.25 -12.86 -1.77
CA ALA A 451 1.30 -12.94 -2.79
C ALA A 451 1.80 -11.55 -3.22
N LEU A 452 3.12 -11.36 -3.29
CA LEU A 452 3.73 -10.14 -3.84
C LEU A 452 3.31 -9.93 -5.30
N SER A 453 3.28 -11.00 -6.11
CA SER A 453 2.79 -10.99 -7.50
C SER A 453 1.41 -10.34 -7.61
N ASP A 454 0.48 -10.77 -6.77
CA ASP A 454 -0.94 -10.42 -6.86
C ASP A 454 -1.16 -9.00 -6.33
N CYS A 455 -0.45 -8.62 -5.26
CA CYS A 455 -0.42 -7.26 -4.75
C CYS A 455 0.15 -6.27 -5.79
N GLN A 456 1.18 -6.66 -6.55
CA GLN A 456 1.71 -5.81 -7.61
C GLN A 456 0.77 -5.71 -8.82
N ILE A 457 0.20 -6.84 -9.28
CA ILE A 457 -0.79 -6.85 -10.36
C ILE A 457 -1.98 -5.95 -10.02
N ALA A 458 -2.49 -6.02 -8.78
CA ALA A 458 -3.55 -5.12 -8.30
C ALA A 458 -3.10 -3.66 -8.30
N SER A 459 -1.86 -3.37 -7.88
CA SER A 459 -1.31 -2.01 -7.81
C SER A 459 -1.12 -1.35 -9.19
N LEU A 460 -0.98 -2.12 -10.28
CA LEU A 460 -1.01 -1.58 -11.66
C LEU A 460 -2.35 -0.92 -12.04
N THR A 461 -3.41 -1.09 -11.24
CA THR A 461 -4.65 -0.29 -11.22
C THR A 461 -5.21 0.07 -12.60
N ASN A 462 -5.05 1.32 -13.04
CA ASN A 462 -5.60 1.85 -14.29
C ASN A 462 -4.82 1.40 -15.54
N LEU A 463 -3.53 1.08 -15.41
CA LEU A 463 -2.72 0.55 -16.53
C LEU A 463 -3.10 -0.90 -16.82
N ALA A 464 -3.19 -1.75 -15.79
CA ALA A 464 -3.73 -3.10 -15.94
C ALA A 464 -5.16 -3.08 -16.52
N SER A 465 -6.02 -2.19 -16.02
CA SER A 465 -7.38 -1.98 -16.57
C SER A 465 -7.36 -1.54 -18.04
N SER A 466 -6.42 -0.65 -18.43
CA SER A 466 -6.29 -0.18 -19.82
C SER A 466 -5.89 -1.30 -20.77
N CYS A 467 -4.94 -2.15 -20.39
CA CYS A 467 -4.56 -3.34 -21.17
C CYS A 467 -5.70 -4.37 -21.23
N LEU A 468 -6.38 -4.61 -20.10
CA LEU A 468 -7.52 -5.53 -20.02
C LEU A 468 -8.73 -5.09 -20.88
N ILE A 469 -8.97 -3.78 -21.01
CA ILE A 469 -10.06 -3.24 -21.85
C ILE A 469 -9.63 -3.17 -23.32
N SER A 470 -8.46 -2.59 -23.62
CA SER A 470 -8.02 -2.35 -25.01
C SER A 470 -7.51 -3.60 -25.74
N LYS A 471 -7.14 -4.66 -24.99
CA LYS A 471 -6.43 -5.85 -25.48
C LYS A 471 -5.12 -5.55 -26.21
N LYS A 472 -4.48 -4.43 -25.86
CA LYS A 472 -3.15 -4.02 -26.36
C LYS A 472 -2.14 -3.96 -25.21
N PRO A 473 -0.83 -4.09 -25.49
CA PRO A 473 0.21 -3.69 -24.55
C PRO A 473 0.05 -2.23 -24.13
N ASP A 474 0.62 -1.87 -22.99
CA ASP A 474 0.84 -0.47 -22.64
C ASP A 474 1.93 0.15 -23.54
N THR A 475 2.17 1.46 -23.36
CA THR A 475 3.13 2.21 -24.19
C THR A 475 4.49 2.38 -23.51
N GLY A 476 4.82 1.57 -22.50
CA GLY A 476 6.05 1.66 -21.73
C GLY A 476 6.13 2.89 -20.83
N ARG A 477 7.37 3.31 -20.56
CA ARG A 477 7.75 4.39 -19.63
C ARG A 477 7.25 5.77 -20.03
N TRP A 478 7.05 6.63 -19.03
CA TRP A 478 6.63 8.03 -19.20
C TRP A 478 7.45 9.04 -18.37
N GLY A 479 8.49 8.61 -17.64
CA GLY A 479 9.23 9.49 -16.74
C GLY A 479 8.34 9.99 -15.61
N THR A 480 8.18 11.31 -15.49
CA THR A 480 7.27 11.96 -14.55
C THR A 480 5.87 12.21 -15.14
N ALA A 481 5.65 11.91 -16.42
CA ALA A 481 4.42 12.25 -17.12
C ALA A 481 3.28 11.25 -16.89
N HIS A 482 2.05 11.76 -16.76
CA HIS A 482 0.86 10.91 -16.79
C HIS A 482 0.48 10.57 -18.24
N PRO A 483 0.24 9.29 -18.61
CA PRO A 483 0.01 8.87 -19.99
C PRO A 483 -1.21 9.53 -20.65
N SER A 484 -2.30 9.71 -19.89
CA SER A 484 -3.62 10.08 -20.43
C SER A 484 -4.09 11.50 -20.06
N ILE A 485 -3.23 12.29 -19.39
CA ILE A 485 -3.57 13.64 -18.89
C ILE A 485 -2.43 14.57 -19.25
N VAL A 486 -2.74 15.74 -19.80
CA VAL A 486 -1.76 16.76 -20.20
C VAL A 486 -2.27 18.15 -19.81
N PRO A 487 -1.42 19.05 -19.29
CA PRO A 487 -0.08 18.77 -18.76
C PRO A 487 -0.18 18.09 -17.39
N TYR A 488 0.63 17.05 -17.16
CA TYR A 488 0.78 16.44 -15.84
C TYR A 488 2.15 15.76 -15.79
N GLN A 489 3.19 16.53 -15.51
CA GLN A 489 4.58 16.05 -15.39
C GLN A 489 5.44 17.02 -14.59
N ALA A 490 6.72 16.69 -14.40
CA ALA A 490 7.73 17.63 -13.93
C ALA A 490 8.38 18.37 -15.11
N PHE A 491 8.54 19.67 -14.97
CA PHE A 491 9.15 20.57 -15.96
C PHE A 491 10.39 21.23 -15.36
N LYS A 492 11.44 21.42 -16.17
CA LYS A 492 12.66 22.10 -15.71
C LYS A 492 12.43 23.57 -15.38
N THR A 493 13.04 24.02 -14.29
CA THR A 493 13.14 25.43 -13.89
C THR A 493 14.56 25.95 -14.16
N ALA A 494 14.92 27.13 -13.67
CA ALA A 494 16.28 27.64 -13.75
C ALA A 494 17.29 26.89 -12.86
N ASP A 495 16.82 26.21 -11.80
CA ASP A 495 17.65 25.58 -10.76
C ASP A 495 17.26 24.13 -10.41
N GLY A 496 16.12 23.63 -10.88
CA GLY A 496 15.59 22.31 -10.52
C GLY A 496 14.40 21.87 -11.40
N ASP A 497 13.36 21.35 -10.75
CA ASP A 497 12.17 20.78 -11.38
C ASP A 497 10.89 21.12 -10.59
N ILE A 498 9.84 21.54 -11.30
CA ILE A 498 8.49 21.74 -10.74
C ILE A 498 7.48 20.78 -11.39
N LEU A 499 6.77 20.01 -10.55
CA LEU A 499 5.64 19.19 -10.93
C LEU A 499 4.41 20.08 -11.11
N LEU A 500 3.75 20.03 -12.27
CA LEU A 500 2.57 20.82 -12.59
C LEU A 500 1.37 19.92 -12.95
N GLY A 501 0.32 19.93 -12.12
CA GLY A 501 -0.85 19.04 -12.21
C GLY A 501 -2.05 19.66 -12.92
N GLY A 502 -1.98 19.90 -14.24
CA GLY A 502 -3.07 20.40 -15.09
C GLY A 502 -4.21 19.40 -15.34
N GLY A 503 -4.67 18.70 -14.29
CA GLY A 503 -5.44 17.46 -14.36
C GLY A 503 -6.84 17.51 -14.98
N ASN A 504 -7.33 18.70 -15.35
CA ASN A 504 -8.59 18.91 -16.07
C ASN A 504 -8.56 20.30 -16.73
N ASP A 505 -9.55 20.60 -17.57
CA ASP A 505 -9.58 21.82 -18.39
C ASP A 505 -9.67 23.12 -17.55
N ARG A 506 -10.25 23.08 -16.34
CA ARG A 506 -10.23 24.22 -15.41
C ARG A 506 -8.84 24.45 -14.82
N LEU A 507 -8.16 23.39 -14.40
CA LEU A 507 -6.78 23.48 -13.87
C LEU A 507 -5.79 23.91 -14.96
N PHE A 508 -6.01 23.48 -16.20
CA PHE A 508 -5.25 23.96 -17.36
C PHE A 508 -5.47 25.47 -17.59
N GLY A 509 -6.69 25.98 -17.44
CA GLY A 509 -6.99 27.42 -17.48
C GLY A 509 -6.18 28.21 -16.44
N ILE A 510 -6.31 27.86 -15.16
CA ILE A 510 -5.58 28.51 -14.05
C ILE A 510 -4.06 28.47 -14.27
N MET A 511 -3.53 27.33 -14.72
CA MET A 511 -2.10 27.20 -15.04
C MET A 511 -1.70 28.10 -16.21
N SER A 512 -2.54 28.22 -17.24
CA SER A 512 -2.27 29.08 -18.39
C SER A 512 -2.28 30.57 -18.01
N GLU A 513 -3.12 30.98 -17.06
CA GLU A 513 -3.11 32.32 -16.48
C GLU A 513 -1.77 32.60 -15.74
N VAL A 514 -1.34 31.71 -14.84
CA VAL A 514 -0.07 31.86 -14.08
C VAL A 514 1.18 31.85 -14.99
N LEU A 515 1.15 31.08 -16.08
CA LEU A 515 2.21 31.07 -17.10
C LEU A 515 2.16 32.28 -18.06
N ASN A 516 1.23 33.22 -17.88
CA ASN A 516 1.01 34.39 -18.76
C ASN A 516 0.67 33.99 -20.21
N GLN A 517 -0.18 32.97 -20.38
CA GLN A 517 -0.65 32.42 -21.66
C GLN A 517 -2.18 32.24 -21.68
N PRO A 518 -2.98 33.28 -21.36
CA PRO A 518 -4.43 33.15 -21.11
C PRO A 518 -5.25 32.67 -22.31
N ASP A 519 -4.72 32.75 -23.53
CA ASP A 519 -5.39 32.29 -24.75
C ASP A 519 -5.28 30.77 -25.00
N TRP A 520 -4.37 30.06 -24.34
CA TRP A 520 -4.18 28.61 -24.53
C TRP A 520 -5.45 27.76 -24.34
N PRO A 521 -6.33 28.02 -23.35
CA PRO A 521 -7.59 27.27 -23.21
C PRO A 521 -8.60 27.50 -24.35
N ALA A 522 -8.41 28.54 -25.17
CA ALA A 522 -9.23 28.82 -26.36
C ALA A 522 -8.62 28.27 -27.67
N ASP A 523 -7.33 27.91 -27.68
CA ASP A 523 -6.67 27.28 -28.82
C ASP A 523 -7.26 25.88 -29.08
N GLU A 524 -7.70 25.59 -30.30
CA GLU A 524 -8.29 24.30 -30.69
C GLU A 524 -7.37 23.09 -30.38
N ARG A 525 -6.06 23.32 -30.33
CA ARG A 525 -5.04 22.32 -29.97
C ARG A 525 -5.05 21.95 -28.49
N PHE A 526 -5.52 22.84 -27.61
CA PHE A 526 -5.40 22.70 -26.16
C PHE A 526 -6.72 22.84 -25.36
N ALA A 527 -7.82 23.26 -26.01
CA ALA A 527 -9.13 23.52 -25.39
C ALA A 527 -9.81 22.32 -24.69
N SER A 528 -9.25 21.11 -24.79
CA SER A 528 -9.67 19.95 -23.98
C SER A 528 -8.51 18.98 -23.77
N ASN A 529 -8.54 18.20 -22.69
CA ASN A 529 -7.50 17.20 -22.40
C ASN A 529 -7.24 16.23 -23.56
N ALA A 530 -8.27 15.85 -24.34
CA ALA A 530 -8.11 14.99 -25.50
C ALA A 530 -7.26 15.63 -26.61
N GLN A 531 -7.39 16.96 -26.82
CA GLN A 531 -6.54 17.69 -27.75
C GLN A 531 -5.14 17.95 -27.16
N ARG A 532 -5.02 18.22 -25.85
CA ARG A 532 -3.71 18.35 -25.18
C ARG A 532 -2.91 17.05 -25.22
N VAL A 533 -3.55 15.88 -25.07
CA VAL A 533 -2.90 14.57 -25.27
C VAL A 533 -2.45 14.36 -26.73
N LYS A 534 -3.23 14.85 -27.71
CA LYS A 534 -2.88 14.76 -29.14
C LYS A 534 -1.72 15.69 -29.53
N ASN A 535 -1.68 16.90 -28.96
CA ASN A 535 -0.68 17.94 -29.25
C ASN A 535 0.33 18.08 -28.10
N ARG A 536 0.63 16.97 -27.41
CA ARG A 536 1.40 16.92 -26.14
C ARG A 536 2.74 17.64 -26.26
N GLU A 537 3.56 17.19 -27.20
CA GLU A 537 4.94 17.65 -27.39
C GLU A 537 5.01 19.17 -27.50
N THR A 538 4.20 19.76 -28.39
CA THR A 538 4.10 21.21 -28.60
C THR A 538 3.68 21.99 -27.34
N LEU A 539 2.80 21.43 -26.51
CA LEU A 539 2.36 22.10 -25.28
C LEU A 539 3.38 21.95 -24.16
N GLU A 540 3.93 20.75 -23.97
CA GLU A 540 4.87 20.45 -22.90
C GLU A 540 6.23 21.13 -23.13
N GLU A 541 6.69 21.25 -24.38
CA GLU A 541 7.81 22.10 -24.77
C GLU A 541 7.55 23.59 -24.45
N ALA A 542 6.38 24.11 -24.83
CA ALA A 542 6.03 25.51 -24.59
C ALA A 542 5.92 25.84 -23.08
N ILE A 543 5.41 24.92 -22.26
CA ILE A 543 5.44 25.05 -20.80
C ILE A 543 6.87 25.06 -20.29
N GLU A 544 7.75 24.14 -20.74
CA GLU A 544 9.12 24.08 -20.23
C GLU A 544 9.95 25.32 -20.60
N GLN A 545 9.77 25.88 -21.81
CA GLN A 545 10.42 27.15 -22.17
C GLN A 545 10.03 28.29 -21.22
N ILE A 546 8.81 28.29 -20.69
CA ILE A 546 8.37 29.27 -19.70
C ILE A 546 8.93 28.92 -18.31
N THR A 547 8.80 27.68 -17.83
CA THR A 547 9.26 27.32 -16.47
C THR A 547 10.77 27.51 -16.28
N ARG A 548 11.58 27.33 -17.33
CA ARG A 548 13.03 27.60 -17.32
C ARG A 548 13.40 29.07 -17.05
N THR A 549 12.47 30.02 -17.13
CA THR A 549 12.74 31.47 -16.96
C THR A 549 12.85 31.94 -15.50
N LYS A 550 12.48 31.11 -14.52
CA LYS A 550 12.59 31.43 -13.08
C LYS A 550 13.11 30.24 -12.27
N THR A 551 13.55 30.51 -11.04
CA THR A 551 13.86 29.48 -10.04
C THR A 551 12.63 28.66 -9.65
N THR A 552 12.85 27.50 -9.03
CA THR A 552 11.78 26.65 -8.51
C THR A 552 10.96 27.39 -7.45
N ALA A 553 11.62 28.13 -6.55
CA ALA A 553 10.97 28.93 -5.51
C ALA A 553 10.03 30.00 -6.09
N GLU A 554 10.50 30.79 -7.07
CA GLU A 554 9.68 31.81 -7.75
C GLU A 554 8.46 31.23 -8.49
N TRP A 555 8.47 29.93 -8.83
CA TRP A 555 7.28 29.26 -9.35
C TRP A 555 6.36 28.73 -8.26
N LEU A 556 6.88 28.21 -7.14
CA LEU A 556 6.04 27.87 -5.98
C LEU A 556 5.26 29.11 -5.51
N ASP A 557 5.95 30.25 -5.35
CA ASP A 557 5.34 31.53 -4.99
C ASP A 557 4.32 32.01 -6.03
N ALA A 558 4.59 31.83 -7.32
CA ALA A 558 3.68 32.25 -8.40
C ALA A 558 2.42 31.36 -8.54
N PHE A 559 2.47 30.11 -8.07
CA PHE A 559 1.31 29.23 -8.01
C PHE A 559 0.59 29.27 -6.65
N GLU A 560 1.13 29.94 -5.63
CA GLU A 560 0.54 29.98 -4.30
C GLU A 560 -0.86 30.63 -4.30
N GLY A 561 -1.78 30.05 -3.52
CA GLY A 561 -3.20 30.44 -3.49
C GLY A 561 -4.01 30.19 -4.77
N SER A 562 -3.39 29.81 -5.91
CA SER A 562 -4.08 29.64 -7.20
C SER A 562 -5.14 28.52 -7.23
N GLY A 563 -5.06 27.56 -6.31
CA GLY A 563 -5.88 26.34 -6.31
C GLY A 563 -5.43 25.28 -7.33
N MET A 564 -4.25 25.46 -7.93
CA MET A 564 -3.58 24.51 -8.83
C MET A 564 -2.76 23.48 -7.99
N PRO A 565 -2.65 22.20 -8.40
CA PRO A 565 -1.75 21.23 -7.73
C PRO A 565 -0.30 21.29 -8.30
N TYR A 566 0.62 21.89 -7.55
CA TYR A 566 2.05 22.02 -7.88
C TYR A 566 2.94 21.48 -6.74
N ALA A 567 4.19 21.12 -7.05
CA ALA A 567 5.22 20.78 -6.07
C ALA A 567 6.63 20.86 -6.65
N ALA A 568 7.65 21.13 -5.84
CA ALA A 568 9.06 20.91 -6.22
C ALA A 568 9.41 19.42 -6.17
N VAL A 569 10.36 18.97 -7.01
CA VAL A 569 10.89 17.59 -6.97
C VAL A 569 12.05 17.51 -5.97
N ASN A 570 11.70 17.38 -4.68
CA ASN A 570 12.67 17.31 -3.58
C ASN A 570 13.41 15.95 -3.53
N ASP A 571 14.61 15.95 -2.92
CA ASP A 571 15.26 14.70 -2.51
C ASP A 571 14.69 14.15 -1.18
N VAL A 572 15.19 13.00 -0.71
CA VAL A 572 14.70 12.35 0.51
C VAL A 572 15.06 13.14 1.78
N GLN A 573 16.24 13.76 1.84
CA GLN A 573 16.69 14.55 2.99
C GLN A 573 15.88 15.85 3.09
N ASP A 574 15.66 16.54 1.96
CA ASP A 574 14.80 17.73 1.91
C ASP A 574 13.36 17.36 2.25
N THR A 575 12.84 16.23 1.75
CA THR A 575 11.50 15.72 2.10
C THR A 575 11.34 15.46 3.60
N LEU A 576 12.38 14.98 4.28
CA LEU A 576 12.37 14.77 5.74
C LEU A 576 12.41 16.09 6.54
N ASN A 577 13.13 17.10 6.03
CA ASN A 577 13.27 18.42 6.67
C ASN A 577 12.15 19.42 6.31
N HIS A 578 11.39 19.15 5.26
CA HIS A 578 10.31 19.99 4.73
C HIS A 578 9.32 20.43 5.82
N GLU A 579 8.89 21.70 5.78
CA GLU A 579 8.05 22.29 6.83
C GLU A 579 6.78 21.47 7.08
N HIS A 580 6.07 21.06 6.02
CA HIS A 580 4.89 20.21 6.14
C HIS A 580 5.19 18.86 6.81
N THR A 581 6.34 18.23 6.52
CA THR A 581 6.74 16.95 7.13
C THR A 581 6.95 17.11 8.64
N ARG A 582 7.56 18.22 9.06
CA ARG A 582 7.79 18.58 10.47
C ARG A 582 6.48 18.95 11.17
N ALA A 583 5.65 19.79 10.57
CA ALA A 583 4.33 20.19 11.09
C ALA A 583 3.35 19.01 11.22
N ARG A 584 3.48 17.99 10.36
CA ARG A 584 2.72 16.72 10.43
C ARG A 584 3.30 15.71 11.42
N GLY A 585 4.42 16.02 12.09
CA GLY A 585 5.11 15.15 13.02
C GLY A 585 5.52 13.81 12.38
N MET A 586 6.01 13.85 11.14
CA MET A 586 6.36 12.64 10.38
C MET A 586 7.77 12.11 10.65
N VAL A 587 8.64 12.91 11.26
CA VAL A 587 9.88 12.46 11.91
C VAL A 587 9.66 12.52 13.42
N GLN A 588 10.09 11.50 14.16
CA GLN A 588 10.04 11.44 15.62
C GLN A 588 11.35 10.88 16.19
N THR A 589 11.99 11.65 17.05
CA THR A 589 13.12 11.23 17.86
C THR A 589 12.66 10.26 18.95
N VAL A 590 13.37 9.16 19.14
CA VAL A 590 13.14 8.18 20.22
C VAL A 590 14.45 7.81 20.90
N SER A 591 14.39 7.59 22.22
CA SER A 591 15.52 7.04 22.98
C SER A 591 15.61 5.53 22.76
N HIS A 592 16.72 5.06 22.21
CA HIS A 592 17.01 3.65 21.95
C HIS A 592 18.17 3.14 22.84
N PRO A 593 18.02 2.01 23.56
CA PRO A 593 18.85 1.63 24.71
C PRO A 593 20.35 1.44 24.43
N ALA A 594 20.76 1.21 23.17
CA ALA A 594 22.18 1.17 22.78
C ALA A 594 22.62 2.25 21.77
N LEU A 595 21.69 3.07 21.25
CA LEU A 595 21.96 4.01 20.15
C LEU A 595 21.80 5.48 20.56
N GLY A 596 21.32 5.75 21.79
CA GLY A 596 21.00 7.11 22.22
C GLY A 596 19.70 7.57 21.60
N GLU A 597 19.61 8.86 21.27
CA GLU A 597 18.47 9.41 20.53
C GLU A 597 18.62 9.13 19.03
N ILE A 598 17.58 8.55 18.41
CA ILE A 598 17.52 8.27 16.98
C ILE A 598 16.20 8.77 16.39
N ASP A 599 16.25 9.32 15.18
CA ASP A 599 15.05 9.75 14.46
C ASP A 599 14.45 8.62 13.62
N LEU A 600 13.12 8.47 13.69
CA LEU A 600 12.35 7.47 12.96
C LEU A 600 11.17 8.11 12.21
N VAL A 601 10.80 7.54 11.06
CA VAL A 601 9.59 7.95 10.32
C VAL A 601 8.34 7.47 11.05
N ASN A 602 7.49 8.39 11.49
CA ASN A 602 6.27 8.14 12.27
C ASN A 602 5.18 7.42 11.43
N THR A 603 4.12 6.93 12.10
CA THR A 603 2.93 6.41 11.43
C THR A 603 2.21 7.51 10.62
N PRO A 604 1.82 7.27 9.35
CA PRO A 604 1.29 8.31 8.46
C PRO A 604 -0.17 8.68 8.74
N VAL A 605 -0.98 7.72 9.21
CA VAL A 605 -2.40 7.92 9.49
C VAL A 605 -2.54 8.62 10.85
N LYS A 606 -3.22 9.78 10.87
CA LYS A 606 -3.50 10.52 12.10
C LYS A 606 -4.98 10.33 12.43
N TYR A 607 -5.25 9.89 13.66
CA TYR A 607 -6.59 9.54 14.16
C TYR A 607 -7.13 10.69 15.04
N SER A 608 -8.45 10.83 15.13
CA SER A 608 -9.11 11.90 15.90
C SER A 608 -9.36 11.56 17.37
N GLU A 609 -9.30 10.28 17.74
CA GLU A 609 -9.67 9.77 19.08
C GLU A 609 -8.55 8.90 19.65
N THR A 610 -8.25 7.77 19.00
CA THR A 610 -7.12 6.91 19.34
C THR A 610 -5.80 7.54 18.90
N GLN A 611 -4.67 7.14 19.52
CA GLN A 611 -3.35 7.71 19.20
C GLN A 611 -2.27 6.63 18.93
N PRO A 612 -2.35 5.91 17.80
CA PRO A 612 -1.25 5.10 17.27
C PRO A 612 0.04 5.92 17.18
N ARG A 613 1.15 5.36 17.68
CA ARG A 613 2.42 6.05 17.87
C ARG A 613 3.58 5.06 18.01
N ILE A 614 4.81 5.55 17.85
CA ILE A 614 5.99 4.84 18.33
C ILE A 614 5.94 4.83 19.87
N ARG A 615 5.89 3.65 20.49
CA ARG A 615 5.88 3.44 21.95
C ARG A 615 7.20 2.87 22.45
N THR A 616 7.75 1.91 21.70
CA THR A 616 9.11 1.38 21.91
C THR A 616 9.94 1.54 20.63
N PRO A 617 11.25 1.83 20.76
CA PRO A 617 12.17 1.81 19.63
C PRO A 617 12.30 0.38 19.07
N PRO A 618 12.89 0.20 17.88
CA PRO A 618 13.24 -1.12 17.37
C PRO A 618 14.11 -1.90 18.38
N PRO A 619 13.87 -3.20 18.62
CA PRO A 619 14.58 -3.92 19.66
C PRO A 619 15.97 -4.38 19.21
N LEU A 620 16.92 -4.39 20.15
CA LEU A 620 18.18 -5.10 20.00
C LEU A 620 17.93 -6.62 19.89
N LEU A 621 18.79 -7.33 19.17
CA LEU A 621 18.67 -8.78 19.01
C LEU A 621 18.58 -9.49 20.36
N GLY A 622 17.49 -10.23 20.58
CA GLY A 622 17.26 -11.03 21.78
C GLY A 622 16.96 -10.24 23.05
N GLN A 623 16.73 -8.92 22.95
CA GLN A 623 16.52 -8.02 24.10
C GLN A 623 15.41 -8.46 25.07
N HIS A 624 14.41 -9.18 24.57
CA HIS A 624 13.22 -9.59 25.31
C HIS A 624 13.12 -11.12 25.45
N THR A 625 14.23 -11.84 25.22
CA THR A 625 14.27 -13.32 25.27
C THR A 625 13.78 -13.84 26.63
N ASP A 626 14.46 -13.47 27.72
CA ASP A 626 14.18 -13.94 29.07
C ASP A 626 12.85 -13.41 29.60
N GLU A 627 12.41 -12.24 29.14
CA GLU A 627 11.09 -11.66 29.43
C GLU A 627 9.98 -12.54 28.84
N VAL A 628 10.00 -12.76 27.52
CA VAL A 628 8.97 -13.55 26.82
C VAL A 628 8.92 -15.00 27.32
N LEU A 629 10.07 -15.62 27.56
CA LEU A 629 10.14 -17.01 28.05
C LEU A 629 9.62 -17.15 29.49
N ARG A 630 9.93 -16.19 30.38
CA ARG A 630 9.48 -16.22 31.78
C ARG A 630 8.01 -15.82 31.91
N GLU A 631 7.58 -14.75 31.25
CA GLU A 631 6.24 -14.17 31.42
C GLU A 631 5.14 -14.93 30.66
N LEU A 632 5.43 -15.47 29.46
CA LEU A 632 4.42 -16.13 28.63
C LEU A 632 4.47 -17.66 28.69
N LEU A 633 5.64 -18.26 28.97
CA LEU A 633 5.79 -19.71 29.05
C LEU A 633 6.09 -20.23 30.47
N GLY A 634 6.28 -19.34 31.45
CA GLY A 634 6.56 -19.71 32.84
C GLY A 634 7.92 -20.38 33.07
N LEU A 635 8.84 -20.31 32.09
CA LEU A 635 10.16 -20.94 32.16
C LEU A 635 11.01 -20.28 33.24
N LYS A 636 11.73 -21.11 34.00
CA LYS A 636 12.63 -20.68 35.07
C LYS A 636 13.99 -20.24 34.53
N ASP A 637 14.72 -19.47 35.33
CA ASP A 637 16.02 -18.93 34.95
C ASP A 637 17.07 -20.03 34.67
N ASP A 638 16.99 -21.20 35.32
CA ASP A 638 17.84 -22.36 35.04
C ASP A 638 17.49 -23.07 33.73
N GLU A 639 16.20 -23.10 33.37
CA GLU A 639 15.73 -23.62 32.07
C GLU A 639 16.13 -22.67 30.93
N ILE A 640 15.97 -21.36 31.11
CA ILE A 640 16.40 -20.33 30.15
C ILE A 640 17.94 -20.34 30.00
N ALA A 641 18.70 -20.42 31.09
CA ALA A 641 20.15 -20.54 31.05
C ALA A 641 20.63 -21.81 30.31
N LYS A 642 19.90 -22.93 30.47
CA LYS A 642 20.15 -24.16 29.69
C LYS A 642 19.87 -23.96 28.20
N LEU A 643 18.71 -23.39 27.84
CA LEU A 643 18.37 -23.09 26.43
C LEU A 643 19.43 -22.20 25.76
N ARG A 644 19.98 -21.23 26.48
CA ARG A 644 21.06 -20.34 26.02
C ARG A 644 22.37 -21.11 25.84
N LYS A 645 22.76 -21.93 26.83
CA LYS A 645 23.96 -22.79 26.76
C LYS A 645 23.90 -23.78 25.59
N ASP A 646 22.72 -24.31 25.30
CA ASP A 646 22.46 -25.25 24.21
C ASP A 646 22.33 -24.55 22.83
N GLY A 647 22.51 -23.22 22.75
CA GLY A 647 22.45 -22.44 21.51
C GLY A 647 21.04 -22.32 20.91
N ILE A 648 20.01 -22.55 21.73
CA ILE A 648 18.59 -22.50 21.33
C ILE A 648 18.08 -21.06 21.42
N VAL A 649 18.56 -20.28 22.40
CA VAL A 649 18.20 -18.85 22.55
C VAL A 649 19.44 -17.96 22.66
N ALA A 650 19.23 -16.64 22.56
CA ALA A 650 20.28 -15.61 22.71
C ALA A 650 20.70 -15.40 24.18
#